data_AF-A0A9W9VV58-F1
#
_entry.id   AF-A0A9W9VV58-F1
#
_cell.length_a   1.000
_cell.length_b   1.000
_cell.length_c   1.000
_cell.angle_alpha   90.00
_cell.angle_beta   90.00
_cell.angle_gamma   90.00
#
_symmetry.space_group_name_H-M   'P 1'
#
loop_
_entity.id
_entity.type
_entity.pdbx_description
1 polymer ?
#
loop_
_entity_poly.entity_id
_entity_poly.type
_entity_poly.pdbx_seq_one_letter_code
_entity_poly.pdbx_strand_id
1 'polypeptide(L)'
;MTVFIASLFLPYTIDFKTTGSRGARRRSSPSHGAVDGSNSGPIVGRLPRLRSGSIALTPGATTEDEKIFKAYASHFADEISIADDPKGPGPSEPRAVPWGRSSRFNQPRSTATTHPEPSILNRPSLRTDWKDSFLDGAPGRPTPDQAESPRALLSAVDWAVKAAEQGHGGLQNAVHAAEEAGVLQSKMWVGTLGMPTDSLPELIRNVIDETLLEDYDSLTVFVGDNEFEGHYAHFCRAVLWPALHYQMQESPRHTDYDDYSWKQYLKVNEAFADAIASRWKPGDRIWVHDYHLLSLPALLRARLPHAEIGFFLHTPFPSSEVFRCLNPREALLDGLLGADLIGFQTEEYCYHFLHSCSRIRKLEGPGDGVRVGNRFVRVKKCPLGIDYKSLNLLRQSVEVKEWIGSITNRYRGKHLIVARDRLDAPGGIKQKLLAYELFLKTYPKWRENVVLVQVTSSASEIPELEAQVSKIAMRINSVYSTLTHQPLVLLQQDISYSQFLALLSVADIFMATNLREGLNLTSHDFIHCQDGEMASQQHGSLILSEFTGSASIFRGHELLVNPWDYKRCAEAINKALDMSPEQKKRNWQYLLDCKTPYTALAWFSNLQFALTESRSLQQPHHTNAVSPLQVDALLTSYNTAESRVLFLEDDAIIPSNTDSSSSEAIHTLHKLALDPKNIIYLTSNRSPDQLGLTFKSLPAQIGLIAENGCFAKLVNTTEWEALFDVNRTRDWHAGIRKVIEHFHERTEGSAIEERRCSLTFRYENAVDQELAARQASELADQIKRARCSEDIRVVRDAGSVSVEPLDVCKAVAASMILDQKSRESFPDFIFVAGGSRDDDALFRWANSLTLSSSSSSVPVTIAVTTLATSARVTEAISVLPVGWSLSDVLQSLLFPDQKPGGEDEDIHVKIDD
;
A
#
# COMPACT_ATOMS: atom_id res chain seq x y z
N MET A 1 -16.08 -16.19 -6.78
CA MET A 1 -15.27 -15.38 -5.86
C MET A 1 -15.34 -13.96 -6.39
N THR A 2 -15.94 -13.06 -5.62
CA THR A 2 -16.08 -11.66 -5.99
C THR A 2 -14.96 -10.87 -5.33
N VAL A 3 -14.39 -9.91 -6.06
CA VAL A 3 -13.38 -8.98 -5.52
C VAL A 3 -14.04 -7.65 -5.20
N PHE A 4 -14.13 -7.31 -3.93
CA PHE A 4 -14.57 -6.01 -3.45
C PHE A 4 -13.44 -4.99 -3.62
N ILE A 5 -13.71 -3.90 -4.34
CA ILE A 5 -12.76 -2.80 -4.57
C ILE A 5 -13.31 -1.58 -3.84
N ALA A 6 -12.77 -1.28 -2.67
CA ALA A 6 -13.19 -0.18 -1.82
C ALA A 6 -12.32 1.06 -2.06
N SER A 7 -12.96 2.15 -2.51
CA SER A 7 -12.37 3.48 -2.61
C SER A 7 -13.38 4.53 -2.16
N LEU A 8 -12.92 5.70 -1.70
CA LEU A 8 -13.84 6.73 -1.19
C LEU A 8 -14.93 7.12 -2.19
N PHE A 9 -14.58 7.24 -3.46
CA PHE A 9 -15.50 7.58 -4.55
C PHE A 9 -15.75 6.35 -5.43
N LEU A 10 -17.01 6.14 -5.79
CA LEU A 10 -17.39 5.22 -6.86
C LEU A 10 -16.89 5.76 -8.22
N PRO A 11 -16.71 4.87 -9.21
CA PRO A 11 -16.43 5.29 -10.59
C PRO A 11 -17.65 5.94 -11.26
N TYR A 12 -18.81 5.88 -10.60
CA TYR A 12 -20.08 6.38 -11.08
C TYR A 12 -20.69 7.39 -10.13
N THR A 13 -21.38 8.37 -10.70
CA THR A 13 -22.17 9.36 -9.99
C THR A 13 -23.51 9.56 -10.70
N ILE A 14 -24.40 10.34 -10.11
CA ILE A 14 -25.76 10.53 -10.61
C ILE A 14 -25.95 11.96 -11.11
N ASP A 15 -26.57 12.08 -12.27
CA ASP A 15 -26.98 13.35 -12.87
C ASP A 15 -28.50 13.43 -12.98
N PHE A 16 -29.12 14.45 -12.37
CA PHE A 16 -30.57 14.63 -12.37
C PHE A 16 -31.01 15.50 -13.57
N LYS A 17 -31.92 15.04 -14.42
CA LYS A 17 -32.40 15.84 -15.55
C LYS A 17 -33.25 17.02 -15.07
N THR A 18 -33.02 18.22 -15.58
CA THR A 18 -33.93 19.33 -15.32
C THR A 18 -35.26 19.09 -16.05
N THR A 19 -36.39 19.16 -15.35
CA THR A 19 -37.72 19.14 -15.98
C THR A 19 -37.91 20.43 -16.78
N GLY A 20 -37.57 20.39 -18.07
CA GLY A 20 -37.95 21.43 -19.01
C GLY A 20 -39.47 21.54 -19.12
N SER A 21 -39.97 22.75 -18.97
CA SER A 21 -41.34 23.21 -19.27
C SER A 21 -42.15 22.28 -20.17
N ARG A 22 -43.19 21.65 -19.60
CA ARG A 22 -44.24 20.96 -20.36
C ARG A 22 -45.01 21.98 -21.20
N GLY A 23 -44.70 22.05 -22.49
CA GLY A 23 -45.66 22.27 -23.57
C GLY A 23 -46.28 23.66 -23.72
N ALA A 24 -45.52 24.64 -24.20
CA ALA A 24 -46.10 25.75 -24.95
C ALA A 24 -46.19 25.36 -26.44
N ARG A 25 -47.37 24.89 -26.87
CA ARG A 25 -47.74 24.73 -28.27
C ARG A 25 -47.31 25.96 -29.08
N ARG A 26 -46.37 25.79 -30.02
CA ARG A 26 -46.15 26.75 -31.12
C ARG A 26 -47.46 26.86 -31.92
N ARG A 27 -48.28 27.88 -31.63
CA ARG A 27 -49.24 28.40 -32.60
C ARG A 27 -48.53 29.42 -33.46
N SER A 28 -48.41 29.08 -34.73
CA SER A 28 -47.99 29.97 -35.81
C SER A 28 -48.99 31.11 -35.97
N SER A 29 -48.51 32.33 -36.13
CA SER A 29 -49.16 33.41 -36.88
C SER A 29 -48.10 34.44 -37.32
N PRO A 30 -48.20 34.99 -38.54
CA PRO A 30 -47.09 35.66 -39.21
C PRO A 30 -47.00 37.15 -38.88
N SER A 31 -45.77 37.69 -38.88
CA SER A 31 -45.48 39.11 -38.79
C SER A 31 -45.73 39.82 -40.13
N HIS A 32 -46.63 40.81 -40.14
CA HIS A 32 -46.62 41.91 -41.10
C HIS A 32 -45.97 43.13 -40.44
N GLY A 33 -45.04 43.76 -41.15
CA GLY A 33 -44.32 44.94 -40.69
C GLY A 33 -45.07 46.25 -40.90
N ALA A 34 -44.59 47.31 -40.24
CA ALA A 34 -44.69 48.70 -40.67
C ALA A 34 -43.73 49.57 -39.84
N VAL A 35 -43.35 50.68 -40.45
CA VAL A 35 -42.25 51.60 -40.18
C VAL A 35 -42.79 52.94 -39.63
N ASP A 36 -41.87 53.74 -39.05
CA ASP A 36 -41.88 55.21 -38.82
C ASP A 36 -42.29 55.83 -37.47
N GLY A 37 -41.44 56.78 -37.01
CA GLY A 37 -41.90 58.09 -36.55
C GLY A 37 -41.39 58.68 -35.23
N SER A 38 -40.23 59.37 -35.26
CA SER A 38 -39.68 60.45 -34.40
C SER A 38 -40.50 61.13 -33.28
N ASN A 39 -39.90 61.42 -32.09
CA ASN A 39 -39.37 62.77 -31.70
C ASN A 39 -38.82 62.92 -30.24
N SER A 40 -37.68 63.64 -30.13
CA SER A 40 -37.15 64.55 -29.07
C SER A 40 -36.96 64.17 -27.56
N GLY A 41 -35.74 64.40 -27.02
CA GLY A 41 -35.21 64.09 -25.64
C GLY A 41 -35.53 65.09 -24.50
N PRO A 42 -34.70 65.31 -23.43
CA PRO A 42 -33.37 64.77 -23.07
C PRO A 42 -33.17 64.16 -21.64
N ILE A 43 -32.14 63.30 -21.52
CA ILE A 43 -31.18 63.01 -20.41
C ILE A 43 -31.60 63.23 -18.93
N VAL A 44 -31.74 62.14 -18.15
CA VAL A 44 -31.08 61.87 -16.83
C VAL A 44 -30.96 60.34 -16.62
N GLY A 45 -29.81 59.90 -16.11
CA GLY A 45 -29.24 58.55 -16.24
C GLY A 45 -30.04 57.35 -15.71
N ARG A 46 -29.95 56.25 -16.47
CA ARG A 46 -30.26 54.89 -16.01
C ARG A 46 -29.05 53.99 -16.27
N LEU A 47 -28.55 53.40 -15.19
CA LEU A 47 -27.58 52.30 -15.19
C LEU A 47 -28.01 51.18 -16.15
N PRO A 48 -27.10 50.59 -16.94
CA PRO A 48 -27.45 49.43 -17.75
C PRO A 48 -27.69 48.22 -16.85
N ARG A 49 -28.84 47.57 -17.09
CA ARG A 49 -29.16 46.22 -16.62
C ARG A 49 -27.94 45.31 -16.81
N LEU A 50 -27.48 44.70 -15.70
CA LEU A 50 -26.55 43.58 -15.73
C LEU A 50 -27.14 42.48 -16.62
N ARG A 51 -26.56 42.32 -17.81
CA ARG A 51 -26.63 41.06 -18.56
C ARG A 51 -25.93 39.99 -17.71
N SER A 52 -26.46 38.77 -17.81
CA SER A 52 -25.87 37.49 -17.38
C SER A 52 -24.35 37.56 -17.14
N GLY A 53 -23.92 37.16 -15.94
CA GLY A 53 -22.57 37.33 -15.41
C GLY A 53 -21.46 37.01 -16.42
N SER A 54 -20.57 37.98 -16.61
CA SER A 54 -19.32 37.75 -17.32
C SER A 54 -18.45 36.81 -16.49
N ILE A 55 -18.05 35.69 -17.09
CA ILE A 55 -16.97 34.82 -16.61
C ILE A 55 -15.73 35.70 -16.39
N ALA A 56 -15.15 35.66 -15.19
CA ALA A 56 -13.94 36.41 -14.89
C ALA A 56 -12.79 35.94 -15.80
N LEU A 57 -12.09 36.88 -16.44
CA LEU A 57 -10.95 36.61 -17.31
C LEU A 57 -9.77 36.08 -16.47
N THR A 58 -9.11 35.02 -16.95
CA THR A 58 -7.85 34.54 -16.36
C THR A 58 -6.79 35.65 -16.48
N PRO A 59 -6.08 36.04 -15.40
CA PRO A 59 -5.08 37.09 -15.47
C PRO A 59 -3.94 36.72 -16.45
N GLY A 60 -3.90 37.39 -17.60
CA GLY A 60 -2.79 37.29 -18.55
C GLY A 60 -2.94 36.23 -19.67
N ALA A 61 -4.07 35.54 -19.81
CA ALA A 61 -4.36 34.77 -21.03
C ALA A 61 -4.86 35.73 -22.13
N THR A 62 -4.35 35.66 -23.36
CA THR A 62 -4.97 36.44 -24.44
C THR A 62 -6.34 35.87 -24.75
N THR A 63 -7.26 36.71 -25.25
CA THR A 63 -8.57 36.24 -25.73
C THR A 63 -8.46 35.16 -26.80
N GLU A 64 -7.32 35.06 -27.50
CA GLU A 64 -7.05 34.04 -28.53
C GLU A 64 -6.58 32.69 -27.95
N ASP A 65 -5.91 32.66 -26.80
CA ASP A 65 -5.55 31.40 -26.11
C ASP A 65 -6.81 30.69 -25.62
N GLU A 66 -7.71 31.48 -25.00
CA GLU A 66 -9.00 30.98 -24.54
C GLU A 66 -9.96 30.62 -25.70
N LYS A 67 -9.89 31.31 -26.85
CA LYS A 67 -10.79 31.04 -27.99
C LYS A 67 -10.62 29.64 -28.59
N ILE A 68 -9.40 29.10 -28.58
CA ILE A 68 -9.14 27.71 -29.00
C ILE A 68 -9.90 26.73 -28.12
N PHE A 69 -9.92 26.98 -26.81
CA PHE A 69 -10.73 26.19 -25.87
C PHE A 69 -12.23 26.55 -25.91
N LYS A 70 -12.65 27.74 -26.42
CA LYS A 70 -14.07 28.19 -26.49
C LYS A 70 -14.82 27.57 -27.67
N ALA A 71 -14.18 27.52 -28.84
CA ALA A 71 -14.87 27.27 -30.11
C ALA A 71 -15.56 25.89 -30.16
N TYR A 72 -15.00 24.89 -29.45
CA TYR A 72 -15.48 23.51 -29.51
C TYR A 72 -16.72 23.23 -28.63
N ALA A 73 -16.94 23.99 -27.56
CA ALA A 73 -18.10 23.80 -26.66
C ALA A 73 -19.46 23.96 -27.37
N SER A 74 -19.47 24.59 -28.54
CA SER A 74 -20.69 24.88 -29.33
C SER A 74 -21.04 23.82 -30.39
N HIS A 75 -20.08 22.97 -30.80
CA HIS A 75 -20.28 22.06 -31.94
C HIS A 75 -20.70 20.63 -31.56
N PHE A 76 -20.43 20.18 -30.33
CA PHE A 76 -20.66 18.78 -29.88
C PHE A 76 -21.44 18.69 -28.57
N ALA A 77 -22.36 19.63 -28.29
CA ALA A 77 -23.14 19.59 -27.07
C ALA A 77 -24.01 18.32 -26.91
N ASP A 78 -24.27 17.59 -28.01
CA ASP A 78 -25.17 16.44 -28.07
C ASP A 78 -24.49 15.06 -28.23
N GLU A 79 -23.15 14.98 -28.44
CA GLU A 79 -22.41 13.70 -28.49
C GLU A 79 -21.60 13.51 -27.20
N ILE A 80 -21.80 12.38 -26.51
CA ILE A 80 -21.01 12.00 -25.33
C ILE A 80 -19.62 11.62 -25.84
N SER A 81 -18.58 12.35 -25.43
CA SER A 81 -17.19 11.98 -25.74
C SER A 81 -16.95 10.53 -25.31
N ILE A 82 -16.24 9.72 -26.10
CA ILE A 82 -15.90 8.32 -25.76
C ILE A 82 -15.25 8.24 -24.38
N ALA A 83 -14.50 9.27 -24.00
CA ALA A 83 -13.93 9.37 -22.68
C ALA A 83 -15.01 9.35 -21.58
N ASP A 84 -16.15 9.99 -21.77
CA ASP A 84 -17.22 10.18 -20.77
C ASP A 84 -18.20 9.01 -20.66
N ASP A 85 -17.98 7.94 -21.42
CA ASP A 85 -18.72 6.68 -21.26
C ASP A 85 -18.38 6.05 -19.89
N PRO A 86 -19.38 5.78 -19.02
CA PRO A 86 -19.15 5.08 -17.75
C PRO A 86 -18.54 3.68 -17.93
N LYS A 87 -18.77 2.99 -19.06
CA LYS A 87 -18.17 1.68 -19.33
C LYS A 87 -16.95 1.78 -20.27
N GLY A 88 -16.57 2.98 -20.69
CA GLY A 88 -15.46 3.22 -21.60
C GLY A 88 -14.13 3.51 -20.89
N PRO A 89 -13.01 3.47 -21.63
CA PRO A 89 -11.70 3.80 -21.10
C PRO A 89 -11.63 5.26 -20.64
N GLY A 90 -11.11 5.48 -19.42
CA GLY A 90 -11.05 6.79 -18.78
C GLY A 90 -9.63 7.36 -18.67
N PRO A 91 -9.49 8.64 -18.28
CA PRO A 91 -8.19 9.21 -17.96
C PRO A 91 -7.52 8.51 -16.77
N SER A 92 -6.19 8.44 -16.77
CA SER A 92 -5.38 7.97 -15.62
C SER A 92 -5.50 8.91 -14.40
N GLU A 93 -5.91 10.15 -14.61
CA GLU A 93 -6.17 11.17 -13.60
C GLU A 93 -7.68 11.41 -13.41
N PRO A 94 -8.12 12.11 -12.34
CA PRO A 94 -9.51 12.51 -12.18
C PRO A 94 -10.04 13.25 -13.42
N ARG A 95 -11.32 13.04 -13.75
CA ARG A 95 -11.95 13.69 -14.92
C ARG A 95 -12.19 15.16 -14.57
N ALA A 96 -11.90 16.01 -15.54
CA ALA A 96 -11.99 17.46 -15.38
C ALA A 96 -13.24 17.99 -16.10
N VAL A 97 -13.92 19.01 -15.56
CA VAL A 97 -15.08 19.65 -16.21
C VAL A 97 -14.62 20.44 -17.45
N PRO A 98 -15.19 20.24 -18.65
CA PRO A 98 -14.84 21.01 -19.83
C PRO A 98 -15.20 22.47 -19.58
N TRP A 99 -14.25 23.33 -19.89
CA TRP A 99 -14.38 24.75 -19.63
C TRP A 99 -15.62 25.38 -20.30
N GLY A 100 -16.24 26.33 -19.57
CA GLY A 100 -17.50 26.99 -19.96
C GLY A 100 -18.77 26.29 -19.46
N ARG A 101 -18.66 25.13 -18.82
CA ARG A 101 -19.75 24.46 -18.09
C ARG A 101 -19.54 24.63 -16.58
N SER A 102 -20.56 25.15 -15.87
CA SER A 102 -20.48 25.40 -14.42
C SER A 102 -20.73 24.16 -13.56
N SER A 103 -21.25 23.10 -14.18
CA SER A 103 -21.33 21.74 -13.64
C SER A 103 -21.65 20.82 -14.82
N ARG A 104 -21.05 19.64 -14.91
CA ARG A 104 -21.56 18.63 -15.85
C ARG A 104 -22.89 18.06 -15.38
N PHE A 105 -23.07 18.00 -14.06
CA PHE A 105 -24.18 17.28 -13.44
C PHE A 105 -25.05 18.21 -12.61
N ASN A 106 -26.36 18.05 -12.76
CA ASN A 106 -27.32 18.73 -11.93
C ASN A 106 -27.51 17.90 -10.66
N GLN A 107 -26.73 18.22 -9.63
CA GLN A 107 -26.67 17.51 -8.35
C GLN A 107 -27.14 18.38 -7.19
N PRO A 108 -27.63 17.79 -6.09
CA PRO A 108 -28.04 18.53 -4.92
C PRO A 108 -26.88 19.30 -4.25
N ARG A 109 -27.23 20.36 -3.51
CA ARG A 109 -26.26 21.12 -2.71
C ARG A 109 -26.09 20.50 -1.32
N SER A 110 -24.87 20.59 -0.78
CA SER A 110 -24.56 20.13 0.58
C SER A 110 -25.40 20.87 1.60
N THR A 111 -25.90 20.13 2.60
CA THR A 111 -26.64 20.66 3.75
C THR A 111 -25.80 20.71 5.03
N ALA A 112 -24.49 20.48 4.93
CA ALA A 112 -23.58 20.49 6.06
C ALA A 112 -23.57 21.85 6.80
N THR A 113 -23.49 21.79 8.13
CA THR A 113 -23.56 22.91 9.08
C THR A 113 -22.20 23.23 9.69
N THR A 114 -22.09 24.40 10.35
CA THR A 114 -20.85 24.99 10.92
C THR A 114 -20.00 24.01 11.73
N HIS A 115 -18.75 23.86 11.30
CA HIS A 115 -17.66 23.16 11.98
C HIS A 115 -16.94 24.07 13.02
N PRO A 116 -16.19 23.49 13.98
CA PRO A 116 -15.28 24.26 14.83
C PRO A 116 -14.27 25.04 13.98
N GLU A 117 -13.82 26.21 14.45
CA GLU A 117 -12.81 27.00 13.73
C GLU A 117 -11.47 26.24 13.63
N PRO A 118 -10.82 26.21 12.46
CA PRO A 118 -9.64 25.37 12.22
C PRO A 118 -8.34 25.86 12.89
N SER A 119 -8.25 27.12 13.34
CA SER A 119 -7.01 27.71 13.90
C SER A 119 -7.26 28.46 15.20
N ILE A 120 -6.34 28.28 16.17
CA ILE A 120 -6.33 29.00 17.45
C ILE A 120 -5.98 30.50 17.26
N LEU A 121 -5.25 30.83 16.19
CA LEU A 121 -4.76 32.19 15.92
C LEU A 121 -5.75 33.05 15.13
N ASN A 122 -6.79 32.44 14.57
CA ASN A 122 -7.90 33.18 14.01
C ASN A 122 -8.70 33.77 15.19
N ARG A 123 -8.42 35.03 15.53
CA ARG A 123 -9.42 35.84 16.25
C ARG A 123 -10.72 35.73 15.47
N PRO A 124 -11.90 35.66 16.13
CA PRO A 124 -13.13 35.87 15.41
C PRO A 124 -12.95 37.16 14.63
N SER A 125 -12.94 37.07 13.31
CA SER A 125 -13.28 38.27 12.54
C SER A 125 -14.58 38.72 13.18
N LEU A 126 -14.61 39.96 13.67
CA LEU A 126 -15.89 40.61 13.90
C LEU A 126 -16.58 40.52 12.55
N ARG A 127 -17.35 39.44 12.34
CA ARG A 127 -18.54 39.51 11.52
C ARG A 127 -19.29 40.63 12.20
N THR A 128 -19.15 41.83 11.66
CA THR A 128 -20.16 42.85 11.81
C THR A 128 -21.47 42.12 11.61
N ASP A 129 -22.21 41.96 12.71
CA ASP A 129 -23.62 41.70 12.71
C ASP A 129 -24.23 42.70 11.73
N TRP A 130 -24.42 42.29 10.48
CA TRP A 130 -25.45 42.89 9.65
C TRP A 130 -26.77 42.31 10.14
N LYS A 131 -27.12 42.67 11.38
CA LYS A 131 -28.51 42.73 11.81
C LYS A 131 -29.16 43.85 11.01
N ASP A 132 -30.24 43.49 10.32
CA ASP A 132 -31.44 44.28 10.13
C ASP A 132 -31.31 45.76 10.50
N SER A 133 -31.03 46.59 9.49
CA SER A 133 -31.42 47.99 9.53
C SER A 133 -32.13 48.33 8.24
N PHE A 134 -33.44 48.20 8.31
CA PHE A 134 -34.44 48.81 7.44
C PHE A 134 -34.07 50.27 7.13
N LEU A 135 -34.13 50.63 5.84
CA LEU A 135 -34.54 51.96 5.41
C LEU A 135 -35.57 51.81 4.29
N ASP A 136 -36.70 52.45 4.52
CA ASP A 136 -37.99 52.36 3.84
C ASP A 136 -37.96 52.36 2.30
N GLY A 137 -38.63 51.36 1.73
CA GLY A 137 -39.20 51.38 0.39
C GLY A 137 -40.52 50.60 0.41
N ALA A 138 -41.62 51.27 0.09
CA ALA A 138 -43.01 50.80 0.12
C ALA A 138 -43.26 49.39 -0.47
N PRO A 139 -44.33 48.68 -0.05
CA PRO A 139 -44.51 47.24 -0.28
C PRO A 139 -44.82 46.96 -1.76
N GLY A 140 -43.85 46.39 -2.48
CA GLY A 140 -44.10 45.77 -3.78
C GLY A 140 -44.86 44.45 -3.60
N ARG A 141 -46.03 44.34 -4.24
CA ARG A 141 -46.85 43.12 -4.31
C ARG A 141 -46.01 41.88 -4.66
N PRO A 142 -46.28 40.71 -4.04
CA PRO A 142 -45.62 39.47 -4.42
C PRO A 142 -46.04 39.06 -5.83
N THR A 143 -45.06 38.85 -6.71
CA THR A 143 -45.24 38.11 -7.95
C THR A 143 -45.40 36.61 -7.63
N PRO A 144 -46.39 35.91 -8.20
CA PRO A 144 -46.72 34.54 -7.82
C PRO A 144 -45.81 33.52 -8.54
N ASP A 145 -44.50 33.55 -8.24
CA ASP A 145 -43.54 32.55 -8.76
C ASP A 145 -42.55 32.06 -7.68
N GLN A 146 -42.82 32.33 -6.40
CA GLN A 146 -42.11 31.69 -5.28
C GLN A 146 -43.05 30.73 -4.56
N ALA A 147 -43.43 29.65 -5.26
CA ALA A 147 -44.07 28.50 -4.68
C ALA A 147 -43.42 27.25 -5.28
N GLU A 148 -42.40 26.72 -4.58
CA GLU A 148 -42.25 25.30 -4.22
C GLU A 148 -40.83 25.06 -3.68
N SER A 149 -40.73 24.39 -2.54
CA SER A 149 -39.47 24.04 -1.88
C SER A 149 -38.61 23.15 -2.79
N PRO A 150 -37.27 23.31 -2.87
CA PRO A 150 -36.39 22.45 -3.66
C PRO A 150 -36.51 20.95 -3.32
N ARG A 151 -36.98 20.63 -2.10
CA ARG A 151 -37.26 19.25 -1.66
C ARG A 151 -38.41 18.57 -2.43
N ALA A 152 -39.36 19.33 -2.96
CA ALA A 152 -40.52 18.78 -3.68
C ALA A 152 -40.20 18.49 -5.17
N LEU A 153 -39.15 19.10 -5.73
CA LEU A 153 -38.80 18.93 -7.13
C LEU A 153 -38.03 17.63 -7.41
N LEU A 154 -37.22 17.15 -6.47
CA LEU A 154 -36.37 15.96 -6.70
C LEU A 154 -37.12 14.63 -6.68
N SER A 155 -38.34 14.56 -6.13
CA SER A 155 -39.14 13.32 -6.08
C SER A 155 -39.72 12.88 -7.43
N ALA A 156 -39.68 13.73 -8.45
CA ALA A 156 -40.30 13.52 -9.76
C ALA A 156 -39.31 13.65 -10.94
N VAL A 157 -38.00 13.64 -10.67
CA VAL A 157 -36.96 13.94 -11.65
C VAL A 157 -36.29 12.66 -12.15
N ASP A 158 -36.30 12.47 -13.48
CA ASP A 158 -35.50 11.46 -14.16
C ASP A 158 -34.02 11.69 -13.90
N TRP A 159 -33.26 10.66 -13.54
CA TRP A 159 -31.82 10.72 -13.34
C TRP A 159 -31.09 9.73 -14.24
N ALA A 160 -29.78 9.91 -14.41
CA ALA A 160 -28.93 9.04 -15.21
C ALA A 160 -27.59 8.79 -14.50
N VAL A 161 -27.07 7.58 -14.65
CA VAL A 161 -25.72 7.23 -14.17
C VAL A 161 -24.68 7.77 -15.14
N LYS A 162 -23.65 8.43 -14.60
CA LYS A 162 -22.54 9.03 -15.34
C LYS A 162 -21.21 8.64 -14.71
N ALA A 163 -20.12 8.70 -15.48
CA ALA A 163 -18.79 8.52 -14.93
C ALA A 163 -18.48 9.64 -13.90
N ALA A 164 -17.98 9.27 -12.72
CA ALA A 164 -17.65 10.20 -11.66
C ALA A 164 -16.44 11.07 -12.04
N GLU A 165 -16.51 12.37 -11.70
CA GLU A 165 -15.39 13.29 -11.88
C GLU A 165 -14.26 13.07 -10.87
N GLN A 166 -14.66 12.78 -9.63
CA GLN A 166 -13.78 12.50 -8.52
C GLN A 166 -13.48 10.99 -8.47
N GLY A 167 -12.22 10.64 -8.23
CA GLY A 167 -11.79 9.25 -8.12
C GLY A 167 -10.39 9.03 -8.66
N HIS A 168 -9.89 7.80 -8.50
CA HIS A 168 -8.55 7.41 -8.95
C HIS A 168 -8.63 6.79 -10.35
N GLY A 169 -8.48 7.60 -11.40
CA GLY A 169 -8.57 7.14 -12.80
C GLY A 169 -7.64 5.97 -13.14
N GLY A 170 -6.38 6.01 -12.67
CA GLY A 170 -5.43 4.92 -12.87
C GLY A 170 -5.85 3.58 -12.23
N LEU A 171 -6.65 3.62 -11.15
CA LEU A 171 -7.17 2.42 -10.49
C LEU A 171 -8.32 1.85 -11.32
N GLN A 172 -9.23 2.72 -11.79
CA GLN A 172 -10.31 2.34 -12.70
C GLN A 172 -9.76 1.67 -13.96
N ASN A 173 -8.74 2.26 -14.57
CA ASN A 173 -8.08 1.71 -15.75
C ASN A 173 -7.41 0.35 -15.47
N ALA A 174 -6.78 0.16 -14.31
CA ALA A 174 -6.18 -1.12 -13.94
C ALA A 174 -7.24 -2.23 -13.73
N VAL A 175 -8.36 -1.89 -13.10
CA VAL A 175 -9.47 -2.82 -12.87
C VAL A 175 -10.13 -3.20 -14.20
N HIS A 176 -10.37 -2.22 -15.08
CA HIS A 176 -10.92 -2.46 -16.42
C HIS A 176 -9.98 -3.33 -17.26
N ALA A 177 -8.67 -3.05 -17.25
CA ALA A 177 -7.69 -3.86 -17.96
C ALA A 177 -7.64 -5.31 -17.45
N ALA A 178 -7.83 -5.53 -16.14
CA ALA A 178 -7.89 -6.86 -15.54
C ALA A 178 -9.17 -7.63 -15.90
N GLU A 179 -10.29 -6.93 -16.02
CA GLU A 179 -11.57 -7.48 -16.48
C GLU A 179 -11.51 -7.87 -17.95
N GLU A 180 -11.02 -6.98 -18.82
CA GLU A 180 -10.84 -7.25 -20.26
C GLU A 180 -9.88 -8.43 -20.50
N ALA A 181 -8.84 -8.56 -19.68
CA ALA A 181 -7.90 -9.68 -19.75
C ALA A 181 -8.44 -11.00 -19.16
N GLY A 182 -9.62 -11.00 -18.54
CA GLY A 182 -10.22 -12.17 -17.89
C GLY A 182 -9.55 -12.59 -16.58
N VAL A 183 -8.66 -11.77 -16.03
CA VAL A 183 -8.00 -11.99 -14.72
C VAL A 183 -8.99 -11.71 -13.58
N LEU A 184 -9.90 -10.77 -13.79
CA LEU A 184 -10.97 -10.42 -12.85
C LEU A 184 -12.32 -10.86 -13.43
N GLN A 185 -12.89 -11.94 -12.88
CA GLN A 185 -14.16 -12.50 -13.37
C GLN A 185 -15.40 -11.85 -12.74
N SER A 186 -15.31 -11.46 -11.46
CA SER A 186 -16.41 -10.83 -10.72
C SER A 186 -15.84 -9.79 -9.78
N LYS A 187 -16.38 -8.57 -9.87
CA LYS A 187 -15.98 -7.43 -9.05
C LYS A 187 -17.20 -6.82 -8.38
N MET A 188 -16.96 -6.10 -7.29
CA MET A 188 -17.94 -5.20 -6.70
C MET A 188 -17.23 -3.95 -6.23
N TRP A 189 -17.56 -2.79 -6.81
CA TRP A 189 -17.01 -1.52 -6.36
C TRP A 189 -17.74 -1.05 -5.12
N VAL A 190 -17.03 -0.53 -4.12
CA VAL A 190 -17.64 0.03 -2.90
C VAL A 190 -17.16 1.45 -2.71
N GLY A 191 -18.08 2.41 -2.58
CA GLY A 191 -17.74 3.82 -2.47
C GLY A 191 -18.93 4.75 -2.26
N THR A 192 -18.64 6.05 -2.10
CA THR A 192 -19.66 7.12 -2.09
C THR A 192 -19.91 7.65 -3.50
N LEU A 193 -21.06 8.31 -3.72
CA LEU A 193 -21.42 8.90 -5.02
C LEU A 193 -20.64 10.18 -5.37
N GLY A 194 -19.83 10.71 -4.45
CA GLY A 194 -19.13 11.98 -4.62
C GLY A 194 -20.06 13.20 -4.72
N MET A 195 -21.33 13.06 -4.31
CA MET A 195 -22.31 14.14 -4.26
C MET A 195 -23.04 14.13 -2.90
N PRO A 196 -23.56 15.28 -2.45
CA PRO A 196 -24.41 15.35 -1.25
C PRO A 196 -25.63 14.44 -1.36
N THR A 197 -26.01 13.77 -0.29
CA THR A 197 -27.12 12.78 -0.32
C THR A 197 -28.23 13.06 0.67
N ASP A 198 -28.04 13.95 1.66
CA ASP A 198 -29.04 14.21 2.70
C ASP A 198 -30.32 14.87 2.17
N SER A 199 -30.23 15.56 1.04
CA SER A 199 -31.37 16.18 0.39
C SER A 199 -32.24 15.18 -0.41
N LEU A 200 -31.75 13.96 -0.65
CA LEU A 200 -32.44 12.94 -1.44
C LEU A 200 -33.48 12.18 -0.59
N PRO A 201 -34.71 11.98 -1.10
CA PRO A 201 -35.69 11.09 -0.46
C PRO A 201 -35.15 9.65 -0.35
N GLU A 202 -35.50 8.94 0.73
CA GLU A 202 -35.07 7.55 0.97
C GLU A 202 -35.45 6.60 -0.18
N LEU A 203 -36.66 6.75 -0.74
CA LEU A 203 -37.10 5.95 -1.88
C LEU A 203 -36.16 6.09 -3.09
N ILE A 204 -35.71 7.32 -3.39
CA ILE A 204 -34.79 7.56 -4.51
C ILE A 204 -33.41 7.00 -4.21
N ARG A 205 -32.93 7.13 -2.95
CA ARG A 205 -31.66 6.54 -2.53
C ARG A 205 -31.65 5.02 -2.71
N ASN A 206 -32.73 4.33 -2.33
CA ASN A 206 -32.85 2.89 -2.50
C ASN A 206 -32.87 2.48 -3.98
N VAL A 207 -33.62 3.20 -4.83
CA VAL A 207 -33.66 2.90 -6.27
C VAL A 207 -32.29 3.14 -6.92
N ILE A 208 -31.58 4.21 -6.53
CA ILE A 208 -30.20 4.47 -7.00
C ILE A 208 -29.27 3.34 -6.56
N ASP A 209 -29.36 2.89 -5.31
CA ASP A 209 -28.54 1.80 -4.79
C ASP A 209 -28.80 0.47 -5.51
N GLU A 210 -30.06 0.10 -5.71
CA GLU A 210 -30.45 -1.10 -6.47
C GLU A 210 -29.93 -1.04 -7.92
N THR A 211 -30.10 0.12 -8.58
CA THR A 211 -29.64 0.28 -9.97
C THR A 211 -28.11 0.18 -10.08
N LEU A 212 -27.37 0.83 -9.18
CA LEU A 212 -25.91 0.76 -9.19
C LEU A 212 -25.39 -0.63 -8.85
N LEU A 213 -26.10 -1.35 -7.98
CA LEU A 213 -25.75 -2.70 -7.60
C LEU A 213 -25.98 -3.69 -8.75
N GLU A 214 -27.12 -3.60 -9.45
CA GLU A 214 -27.51 -4.55 -10.50
C GLU A 214 -26.85 -4.26 -11.87
N ASP A 215 -26.78 -3.00 -12.29
CA ASP A 215 -26.36 -2.64 -13.66
C ASP A 215 -24.86 -2.26 -13.77
N TYR A 216 -24.24 -1.93 -12.63
CA TYR A 216 -22.89 -1.36 -12.54
C TYR A 216 -21.97 -2.04 -11.51
N ASP A 217 -22.40 -3.15 -10.90
CA ASP A 217 -21.64 -3.89 -9.87
C ASP A 217 -21.06 -2.98 -8.77
N SER A 218 -21.82 -1.96 -8.36
CA SER A 218 -21.37 -0.88 -7.48
C SER A 218 -22.26 -0.78 -6.25
N LEU A 219 -21.69 -1.06 -5.08
CA LEU A 219 -22.31 -0.92 -3.77
C LEU A 219 -22.11 0.50 -3.25
N THR A 220 -23.21 1.21 -3.03
CA THR A 220 -23.18 2.60 -2.59
C THR A 220 -23.13 2.70 -1.08
N VAL A 221 -22.21 3.50 -0.56
CA VAL A 221 -22.13 3.85 0.86
C VAL A 221 -22.72 5.25 1.04
N PHE A 222 -23.92 5.33 1.61
CA PHE A 222 -24.55 6.59 1.98
C PHE A 222 -24.02 7.08 3.33
N VAL A 223 -23.54 8.32 3.36
CA VAL A 223 -23.04 9.00 4.57
C VAL A 223 -23.66 10.38 4.64
N GLY A 224 -23.86 10.90 5.85
CA GLY A 224 -24.41 12.25 6.03
C GLY A 224 -23.46 13.31 5.49
N ASP A 225 -24.01 14.41 4.97
CA ASP A 225 -23.22 15.48 4.33
C ASP A 225 -22.17 16.06 5.30
N ASN A 226 -22.56 16.25 6.57
CA ASN A 226 -21.67 16.69 7.67
C ASN A 226 -20.52 15.71 7.95
N GLU A 227 -20.81 14.41 7.89
CA GLU A 227 -19.85 13.35 8.20
C GLU A 227 -18.85 13.21 7.05
N PHE A 228 -19.33 13.31 5.81
CA PHE A 228 -18.50 13.33 4.61
C PHE A 228 -17.58 14.55 4.58
N GLU A 229 -18.09 15.76 4.83
CA GLU A 229 -17.27 16.98 4.86
C GLU A 229 -16.20 16.90 5.98
N GLY A 230 -16.59 16.42 7.16
CA GLY A 230 -15.67 16.17 8.28
C GLY A 230 -14.58 15.14 7.99
N HIS A 231 -14.93 14.05 7.32
CA HIS A 231 -13.97 13.03 6.88
C HIS A 231 -13.06 13.58 5.78
N TYR A 232 -13.63 14.05 4.68
CA TYR A 232 -12.87 14.35 3.45
C TYR A 232 -12.16 15.69 3.51
N ALA A 233 -12.89 16.79 3.73
CA ALA A 233 -12.30 18.13 3.71
C ALA A 233 -11.46 18.39 4.96
N HIS A 234 -11.98 18.03 6.14
CA HIS A 234 -11.33 18.38 7.40
C HIS A 234 -10.22 17.40 7.81
N PHE A 235 -10.43 16.08 7.75
CA PHE A 235 -9.39 15.13 8.15
C PHE A 235 -8.47 14.73 6.98
N CYS A 236 -9.03 14.19 5.89
CA CYS A 236 -8.23 13.69 4.77
C CYS A 236 -7.41 14.80 4.10
N ARG A 237 -8.03 15.92 3.72
CA ARG A 237 -7.36 17.00 3.00
C ARG A 237 -6.56 17.95 3.89
N ALA A 238 -7.02 18.27 5.10
CA ALA A 238 -6.30 19.19 5.97
C ALA A 238 -5.27 18.50 6.91
N VAL A 239 -5.48 17.24 7.30
CA VAL A 239 -4.59 16.53 8.25
C VAL A 239 -3.70 15.50 7.54
N LEU A 240 -4.29 14.52 6.85
CA LEU A 240 -3.52 13.41 6.26
C LEU A 240 -2.73 13.85 5.04
N TRP A 241 -3.35 14.53 4.07
CA TRP A 241 -2.71 14.92 2.82
C TRP A 241 -1.42 15.73 3.05
N PRO A 242 -1.38 16.79 3.89
CA PRO A 242 -0.16 17.53 4.13
C PRO A 242 0.90 16.70 4.86
N ALA A 243 0.50 15.86 5.82
CA ALA A 243 1.42 14.99 6.55
C ALA A 243 2.09 13.95 5.64
N LEU A 244 1.32 13.28 4.78
CA LEU A 244 1.83 12.28 3.83
C LEU A 244 2.78 12.91 2.80
N HIS A 245 2.64 14.21 2.50
CA HIS A 245 3.45 14.94 1.52
C HIS A 245 4.53 15.85 2.13
N TYR A 246 4.85 15.70 3.43
CA TYR A 246 5.87 16.50 4.14
C TYR A 246 5.58 18.02 4.18
N GLN A 247 4.31 18.41 4.11
CA GLN A 247 3.83 19.78 4.21
C GLN A 247 3.17 20.00 5.58
N MET A 248 3.90 19.76 6.68
CA MET A 248 3.36 20.00 8.02
C MET A 248 3.05 21.49 8.18
N GLN A 249 1.80 21.80 8.51
CA GLN A 249 1.36 23.19 8.67
C GLN A 249 2.01 23.81 9.90
N GLU A 250 2.53 25.03 9.76
CA GLU A 250 3.13 25.80 10.85
C GLU A 250 2.08 26.39 11.81
N SER A 251 0.81 26.45 11.38
CA SER A 251 -0.27 27.03 12.19
C SER A 251 -0.89 26.00 13.14
N PRO A 252 -0.99 26.30 14.45
CA PRO A 252 -1.58 25.39 15.43
C PRO A 252 -3.09 25.28 15.20
N ARG A 253 -3.55 24.06 14.90
CA ARG A 253 -4.97 23.73 14.77
C ARG A 253 -5.64 23.62 16.14
N HIS A 254 -6.94 23.95 16.21
CA HIS A 254 -7.71 23.80 17.43
C HIS A 254 -7.90 22.31 17.77
N THR A 255 -7.70 21.91 19.03
CA THR A 255 -7.85 20.50 19.45
C THR A 255 -9.25 19.97 19.16
N ASP A 256 -10.30 20.75 19.44
CA ASP A 256 -11.69 20.35 19.13
C ASP A 256 -11.95 20.09 17.63
N TYR A 257 -11.22 20.76 16.74
CA TYR A 257 -11.34 20.55 15.30
C TYR A 257 -10.70 19.21 14.88
N ASP A 258 -9.52 18.91 15.42
CA ASP A 258 -8.84 17.63 15.19
C ASP A 258 -9.68 16.46 15.75
N ASP A 259 -10.27 16.61 16.94
CA ASP A 259 -11.13 15.59 17.54
C ASP A 259 -12.45 15.39 16.79
N TYR A 260 -13.07 16.47 16.32
CA TYR A 260 -14.29 16.41 15.50
C TYR A 260 -14.01 15.68 14.19
N SER A 261 -12.98 16.11 13.44
CA SER A 261 -12.64 15.55 12.13
C SER A 261 -12.21 14.08 12.22
N TRP A 262 -11.49 13.68 13.27
CA TRP A 262 -11.15 12.28 13.53
C TRP A 262 -12.37 11.40 13.78
N LYS A 263 -13.36 11.88 14.56
CA LYS A 263 -14.61 11.12 14.80
C LYS A 263 -15.39 10.91 13.50
N GLN A 264 -15.49 11.93 12.65
CA GLN A 264 -16.14 11.78 11.34
C GLN A 264 -15.35 10.83 10.43
N TYR A 265 -14.02 10.85 10.51
CA TYR A 265 -13.18 9.93 9.75
C TYR A 265 -13.50 8.46 10.07
N LEU A 266 -13.62 8.13 11.36
CA LEU A 266 -13.96 6.79 11.82
C LEU A 266 -15.39 6.38 11.39
N LYS A 267 -16.38 7.24 11.54
CA LYS A 267 -17.77 6.94 11.15
C LYS A 267 -17.92 6.56 9.68
N VAL A 268 -17.27 7.31 8.78
CA VAL A 268 -17.30 6.98 7.35
C VAL A 268 -16.61 5.62 7.11
N ASN A 269 -15.47 5.35 7.76
CA ASN A 269 -14.81 4.05 7.66
C ASN A 269 -15.68 2.90 8.24
N GLU A 270 -16.45 3.15 9.30
CA GLU A 270 -17.41 2.19 9.87
C GLU A 270 -18.55 1.90 8.89
N ALA A 271 -19.13 2.92 8.25
CA ALA A 271 -20.18 2.75 7.24
C ALA A 271 -19.70 1.90 6.05
N PHE A 272 -18.46 2.09 5.59
CA PHE A 272 -17.84 1.23 4.58
C PHE A 272 -17.69 -0.22 5.06
N ALA A 273 -17.26 -0.41 6.31
CA ALA A 273 -17.08 -1.74 6.86
C ALA A 273 -18.41 -2.50 7.03
N ASP A 274 -19.48 -1.81 7.44
CA ASP A 274 -20.82 -2.37 7.54
C ASP A 274 -21.40 -2.75 6.17
N ALA A 275 -21.24 -1.87 5.17
CA ALA A 275 -21.67 -2.13 3.80
C ALA A 275 -21.00 -3.39 3.22
N ILE A 276 -19.68 -3.50 3.34
CA ILE A 276 -18.92 -4.67 2.86
C ILE A 276 -19.31 -5.93 3.65
N ALA A 277 -19.37 -5.86 4.98
CA ALA A 277 -19.67 -7.02 5.82
C ALA A 277 -21.07 -7.60 5.57
N SER A 278 -22.05 -6.77 5.19
CA SER A 278 -23.41 -7.22 4.89
C SER A 278 -23.51 -8.11 3.63
N ARG A 279 -22.54 -8.02 2.71
CA ARG A 279 -22.56 -8.70 1.40
C ARG A 279 -21.42 -9.70 1.21
N TRP A 280 -20.36 -9.61 2.01
CA TRP A 280 -19.20 -10.48 1.91
C TRP A 280 -19.55 -11.94 2.14
N LYS A 281 -19.02 -12.83 1.28
CA LYS A 281 -19.14 -14.29 1.44
C LYS A 281 -17.75 -14.92 1.61
N PRO A 282 -17.66 -16.07 2.30
CA PRO A 282 -16.41 -16.83 2.37
C PRO A 282 -15.83 -17.12 0.98
N GLY A 283 -14.57 -16.75 0.77
CA GLY A 283 -13.88 -16.85 -0.51
C GLY A 283 -13.85 -15.55 -1.32
N ASP A 284 -14.57 -14.51 -0.90
CA ASP A 284 -14.45 -13.18 -1.50
C ASP A 284 -13.22 -12.43 -0.97
N ARG A 285 -12.64 -11.60 -1.83
CA ARG A 285 -11.44 -10.80 -1.55
C ARG A 285 -11.80 -9.34 -1.40
N ILE A 286 -11.14 -8.63 -0.49
CA ILE A 286 -11.38 -7.21 -0.25
C ILE A 286 -10.09 -6.44 -0.51
N TRP A 287 -10.14 -5.50 -1.45
CA TRP A 287 -9.09 -4.53 -1.73
C TRP A 287 -9.50 -3.15 -1.28
N VAL A 288 -8.75 -2.57 -0.36
CA VAL A 288 -8.95 -1.20 0.15
C VAL A 288 -7.89 -0.28 -0.45
N HIS A 289 -8.32 0.86 -0.98
CA HIS A 289 -7.43 1.80 -1.66
C HIS A 289 -7.40 3.17 -0.98
N ASP A 290 -6.16 3.66 -0.83
CA ASP A 290 -5.80 5.04 -0.50
C ASP A 290 -6.04 5.51 0.94
N TYR A 291 -5.50 6.69 1.27
CA TYR A 291 -5.46 7.25 2.63
C TYR A 291 -6.83 7.61 3.23
N HIS A 292 -7.88 7.65 2.42
CA HIS A 292 -9.25 7.89 2.89
C HIS A 292 -9.77 6.76 3.78
N LEU A 293 -9.23 5.55 3.62
CA LEU A 293 -9.74 4.32 4.22
C LEU A 293 -8.66 3.56 5.03
N LEU A 294 -7.74 4.27 5.69
CA LEU A 294 -6.64 3.65 6.45
C LEU A 294 -7.14 2.80 7.62
N SER A 295 -8.28 3.16 8.23
CA SER A 295 -8.86 2.44 9.37
C SER A 295 -9.76 1.27 8.96
N LEU A 296 -10.22 1.24 7.71
CA LEU A 296 -11.13 0.23 7.19
C LEU A 296 -10.62 -1.22 7.34
N PRO A 297 -9.33 -1.57 7.09
CA PRO A 297 -8.88 -2.96 7.18
C PRO A 297 -9.04 -3.55 8.58
N ALA A 298 -8.75 -2.80 9.65
CA ALA A 298 -8.97 -3.25 11.02
C ALA A 298 -10.45 -3.42 11.36
N LEU A 299 -11.30 -2.50 10.92
CA LEU A 299 -12.74 -2.55 11.12
C LEU A 299 -13.38 -3.75 10.39
N LEU A 300 -12.89 -4.06 9.19
CA LEU A 300 -13.29 -5.25 8.45
C LEU A 300 -12.80 -6.51 9.14
N ARG A 301 -11.56 -6.54 9.61
CA ARG A 301 -11.02 -7.72 10.31
C ARG A 301 -11.80 -8.03 11.60
N ALA A 302 -12.25 -7.01 12.33
CA ALA A 302 -13.05 -7.19 13.53
C ALA A 302 -14.42 -7.82 13.23
N ARG A 303 -15.04 -7.46 12.10
CA ARG A 303 -16.33 -8.03 11.64
C ARG A 303 -16.16 -9.37 10.92
N LEU A 304 -15.07 -9.53 10.18
CA LEU A 304 -14.76 -10.64 9.27
C LEU A 304 -13.35 -11.20 9.56
N PRO A 305 -13.19 -12.06 10.59
CA PRO A 305 -11.88 -12.56 11.01
C PRO A 305 -11.12 -13.34 9.94
N HIS A 306 -11.83 -14.00 9.02
CA HIS A 306 -11.24 -14.86 7.99
C HIS A 306 -11.16 -14.25 6.58
N ALA A 307 -11.57 -12.98 6.40
CA ALA A 307 -11.54 -12.33 5.09
C ALA A 307 -10.10 -12.16 4.56
N GLU A 308 -9.92 -12.25 3.24
CA GLU A 308 -8.67 -11.89 2.56
C GLU A 308 -8.69 -10.38 2.30
N ILE A 309 -7.85 -9.63 3.01
CA ILE A 309 -7.86 -8.16 2.96
C ILE A 309 -6.52 -7.64 2.43
N GLY A 310 -6.53 -7.00 1.26
CA GLY A 310 -5.41 -6.23 0.72
C GLY A 310 -5.63 -4.74 0.91
N PHE A 311 -4.57 -3.99 1.23
CA PHE A 311 -4.57 -2.54 1.24
C PHE A 311 -3.51 -2.01 0.28
N PHE A 312 -3.80 -0.95 -0.47
CA PHE A 312 -2.83 -0.28 -1.33
C PHE A 312 -2.86 1.24 -1.16
N LEU A 313 -1.71 1.84 -0.84
CA LEU A 313 -1.56 3.29 -0.74
C LEU A 313 -1.05 3.89 -2.05
N HIS A 314 -1.84 4.76 -2.66
CA HIS A 314 -1.47 5.45 -3.89
C HIS A 314 -0.62 6.69 -3.62
N THR A 315 -0.87 7.38 -2.50
CA THR A 315 -0.06 8.50 -2.02
C THR A 315 1.29 8.04 -1.43
N PRO A 316 2.25 8.96 -1.22
CA PRO A 316 3.45 8.66 -0.46
C PRO A 316 3.13 8.20 0.96
N PHE A 317 4.03 7.42 1.55
CA PHE A 317 4.05 7.18 2.99
C PHE A 317 5.21 7.94 3.64
N PRO A 318 4.96 8.75 4.69
CA PRO A 318 5.96 9.61 5.28
C PRO A 318 6.90 8.86 6.22
N SER A 319 8.11 9.39 6.45
CA SER A 319 9.03 8.83 7.45
C SER A 319 8.42 8.81 8.84
N SER A 320 8.93 7.92 9.70
CA SER A 320 8.49 7.81 11.11
C SER A 320 8.57 9.13 11.90
N GLU A 321 9.41 10.07 11.48
CA GLU A 321 9.54 11.37 12.17
C GLU A 321 8.35 12.27 11.88
N VAL A 322 7.95 12.34 10.61
CA VAL A 322 6.79 13.10 10.16
C VAL A 322 5.49 12.41 10.58
N PHE A 323 5.42 11.08 10.46
CA PHE A 323 4.23 10.33 10.84
C PHE A 323 3.90 10.47 12.35
N ARG A 324 4.91 10.65 13.22
CA ARG A 324 4.71 10.87 14.66
C ARG A 324 3.98 12.17 15.00
N CYS A 325 4.00 13.16 14.11
CA CYS A 325 3.27 14.42 14.28
C CYS A 325 1.74 14.24 14.19
N LEU A 326 1.25 13.11 13.66
CA LEU A 326 -0.18 12.80 13.64
C LEU A 326 -0.65 12.40 15.05
N ASN A 327 -1.72 13.03 15.53
CA ASN A 327 -2.34 12.70 16.81
C ASN A 327 -2.85 11.22 16.83
N PRO A 328 -3.66 10.75 15.85
CA PRO A 328 -4.16 9.38 15.84
C PRO A 328 -3.18 8.36 15.19
N ARG A 329 -1.87 8.61 15.23
CA ARG A 329 -0.85 7.77 14.55
C ARG A 329 -0.94 6.28 14.87
N GLU A 330 -1.22 5.91 16.12
CA GLU A 330 -1.32 4.52 16.54
C GLU A 330 -2.56 3.86 15.94
N ALA A 331 -3.71 4.53 16.02
CA ALA A 331 -4.96 4.04 15.44
C ALA A 331 -4.90 3.91 13.92
N LEU A 332 -4.18 4.79 13.22
CA LEU A 332 -3.96 4.71 11.77
C LEU A 332 -3.08 3.51 11.41
N LEU A 333 -2.01 3.24 12.16
CA LEU A 333 -1.17 2.05 11.94
C LEU A 333 -1.93 0.77 12.25
N ASP A 334 -2.64 0.72 13.37
CA ASP A 334 -3.46 -0.43 13.74
C ASP A 334 -4.56 -0.67 12.70
N GLY A 335 -5.13 0.40 12.14
CA GLY A 335 -6.03 0.40 10.99
C GLY A 335 -5.46 -0.39 9.81
N LEU A 336 -4.27 -0.01 9.36
CA LEU A 336 -3.55 -0.65 8.25
C LEU A 336 -3.17 -2.10 8.54
N LEU A 337 -2.70 -2.37 9.76
CA LEU A 337 -2.28 -3.71 10.22
C LEU A 337 -3.45 -4.72 10.30
N GLY A 338 -4.69 -4.28 10.08
CA GLY A 338 -5.83 -5.17 9.85
C GLY A 338 -5.74 -5.97 8.54
N ALA A 339 -5.02 -5.46 7.53
CA ALA A 339 -4.81 -6.10 6.24
C ALA A 339 -3.85 -7.30 6.31
N ASP A 340 -3.92 -8.18 5.31
CA ASP A 340 -2.99 -9.30 5.13
C ASP A 340 -1.79 -8.91 4.26
N LEU A 341 -2.03 -8.03 3.28
CA LEU A 341 -1.03 -7.44 2.40
C LEU A 341 -1.21 -5.92 2.36
N ILE A 342 -0.11 -5.19 2.51
CA ILE A 342 -0.03 -3.75 2.35
C ILE A 342 0.90 -3.42 1.18
N GLY A 343 0.37 -2.75 0.17
CA GLY A 343 1.10 -2.35 -1.04
C GLY A 343 1.42 -0.86 -1.08
N PHE A 344 2.62 -0.53 -1.58
CA PHE A 344 3.06 0.84 -1.82
C PHE A 344 3.64 1.02 -3.23
N GLN A 345 3.70 2.27 -3.70
CA GLN A 345 4.28 2.62 -4.99
C GLN A 345 5.80 2.40 -5.06
N THR A 346 6.53 2.71 -3.98
CA THR A 346 8.00 2.67 -3.95
C THR A 346 8.52 1.89 -2.75
N GLU A 347 9.75 1.40 -2.87
CA GLU A 347 10.46 0.72 -1.77
C GLU A 347 10.74 1.64 -0.58
N GLU A 348 10.93 2.94 -0.84
CA GLU A 348 11.11 3.96 0.19
C GLU A 348 9.90 4.01 1.13
N TYR A 349 8.69 3.96 0.58
CA TYR A 349 7.45 4.01 1.35
C TYR A 349 7.21 2.72 2.15
N CYS A 350 7.59 1.56 1.60
CA CYS A 350 7.60 0.30 2.36
C CYS A 350 8.49 0.42 3.60
N TYR A 351 9.71 0.93 3.43
CA TYR A 351 10.65 1.11 4.52
C TYR A 351 10.13 2.08 5.58
N HIS A 352 9.58 3.22 5.17
CA HIS A 352 9.03 4.21 6.10
C HIS A 352 7.85 3.64 6.91
N PHE A 353 7.01 2.82 6.30
CA PHE A 353 5.91 2.14 6.98
C PHE A 353 6.42 1.11 8.01
N LEU A 354 7.32 0.21 7.60
CA LEU A 354 7.92 -0.79 8.49
C LEU A 354 8.62 -0.13 9.68
N HIS A 355 9.36 0.95 9.42
CA HIS A 355 10.06 1.70 10.46
C HIS A 355 9.10 2.44 11.39
N SER A 356 7.96 2.92 10.89
CA SER A 356 6.90 3.51 11.71
C SER A 356 6.24 2.45 12.60
N CYS A 357 6.01 1.24 12.09
CA CYS A 357 5.49 0.11 12.88
C CYS A 357 6.46 -0.31 14.00
N SER A 358 7.75 -0.43 13.69
CA SER A 358 8.80 -0.75 14.66
C SER A 358 8.91 0.33 15.74
N ARG A 359 9.00 1.61 15.36
CA ARG A 359 9.20 2.70 16.33
C ARG A 359 7.98 3.02 17.18
N ILE A 360 6.79 3.02 16.59
CA ILE A 360 5.56 3.49 17.26
C ILE A 360 4.84 2.33 17.96
N ARG A 361 4.73 1.17 17.30
CA ARG A 361 4.00 0.01 17.83
C ARG A 361 4.91 -1.06 18.43
N LYS A 362 6.25 -0.92 18.34
CA LYS A 362 7.23 -1.92 18.79
C LYS A 362 6.99 -3.30 18.14
N LEU A 363 6.47 -3.28 16.90
CA LEU A 363 6.18 -4.49 16.14
C LEU A 363 7.33 -4.79 15.20
N GLU A 364 7.76 -6.04 15.18
CA GLU A 364 8.87 -6.51 14.36
C GLU A 364 8.41 -7.57 13.36
N GLY A 365 9.06 -7.62 12.21
CA GLY A 365 8.93 -8.68 11.24
C GLY A 365 10.20 -8.80 10.40
N PRO A 366 10.35 -9.89 9.63
CA PRO A 366 11.32 -9.95 8.54
C PRO A 366 11.18 -8.73 7.60
N GLY A 367 12.23 -8.42 6.83
CA GLY A 367 12.31 -7.19 6.03
C GLY A 367 11.19 -6.96 5.01
N ASP A 368 10.32 -7.95 4.81
CA ASP A 368 9.16 -7.96 3.91
C ASP A 368 7.81 -7.85 4.65
N GLY A 369 7.76 -7.59 5.96
CA GLY A 369 6.49 -7.41 6.68
C GLY A 369 6.60 -7.17 8.18
N VAL A 370 5.45 -7.24 8.86
CA VAL A 370 5.32 -7.00 10.30
C VAL A 370 4.50 -8.13 10.93
N ARG A 371 4.95 -8.66 12.07
CA ARG A 371 4.18 -9.67 12.83
C ARG A 371 3.24 -8.99 13.82
N VAL A 372 1.95 -9.29 13.72
CA VAL A 372 0.87 -8.75 14.55
C VAL A 372 0.17 -9.93 15.24
N GLY A 373 0.53 -10.20 16.49
CA GLY A 373 0.06 -11.39 17.20
C GLY A 373 0.46 -12.68 16.47
N ASN A 374 -0.54 -13.45 16.03
CA ASN A 374 -0.36 -14.70 15.27
C ASN A 374 -0.41 -14.49 13.75
N ARG A 375 -0.54 -13.25 13.26
CA ARG A 375 -0.62 -12.94 11.83
C ARG A 375 0.66 -12.26 11.36
N PHE A 376 1.04 -12.53 10.12
CA PHE A 376 2.16 -11.85 9.47
C PHE A 376 1.64 -10.96 8.34
N VAL A 377 1.69 -9.65 8.54
CA VAL A 377 1.23 -8.66 7.56
C VAL A 377 2.37 -8.38 6.59
N ARG A 378 2.19 -8.76 5.33
CA ARG A 378 3.24 -8.56 4.31
C ARG A 378 3.20 -7.15 3.75
N VAL A 379 4.37 -6.58 3.48
CA VAL A 379 4.54 -5.26 2.87
C VAL A 379 5.26 -5.42 1.53
N LYS A 380 4.67 -4.92 0.44
CA LYS A 380 5.22 -5.11 -0.91
C LYS A 380 5.22 -3.82 -1.74
N LYS A 381 6.29 -3.60 -2.51
CA LYS A 381 6.33 -2.55 -3.54
C LYS A 381 5.65 -3.05 -4.81
N CYS A 382 4.65 -2.33 -5.29
CA CYS A 382 3.95 -2.60 -6.54
C CYS A 382 3.57 -1.27 -7.19
N PRO A 383 4.48 -0.63 -7.95
CA PRO A 383 4.17 0.62 -8.64
C PRO A 383 3.06 0.41 -9.67
N LEU A 384 2.08 1.32 -9.69
CA LEU A 384 0.99 1.32 -10.64
C LEU A 384 1.50 1.64 -12.06
N GLY A 385 0.98 0.95 -13.07
CA GLY A 385 1.29 1.21 -14.48
C GLY A 385 0.10 1.83 -15.22
N ILE A 386 0.32 2.23 -16.47
CA ILE A 386 -0.75 2.71 -17.35
C ILE A 386 -1.35 1.56 -18.18
N ASP A 387 -2.58 1.75 -18.66
CA ASP A 387 -3.19 0.88 -19.67
C ASP A 387 -2.95 1.44 -21.08
N TYR A 388 -1.95 0.90 -21.76
CA TYR A 388 -1.56 1.35 -23.10
C TYR A 388 -2.61 1.03 -24.17
N LYS A 389 -3.43 -0.01 -23.99
CA LYS A 389 -4.44 -0.41 -24.98
C LYS A 389 -5.55 0.64 -25.04
N SER A 390 -6.13 0.92 -23.87
CA SER A 390 -7.15 1.97 -23.69
C SER A 390 -6.63 3.34 -24.12
N LEU A 391 -5.40 3.69 -23.74
CA LEU A 391 -4.79 4.96 -24.12
C LEU A 391 -4.63 5.10 -25.65
N ASN A 392 -4.21 4.04 -26.34
CA ASN A 392 -4.10 4.04 -27.80
C ASN A 392 -5.44 4.24 -28.51
N LEU A 393 -6.51 3.61 -28.00
CA LEU A 393 -7.86 3.80 -28.54
C LEU A 393 -8.31 5.25 -28.40
N LEU A 394 -8.15 5.85 -27.22
CA LEU A 394 -8.51 7.25 -26.97
C LEU A 394 -7.69 8.21 -27.84
N ARG A 395 -6.38 7.94 -27.99
CA ARG A 395 -5.47 8.74 -28.80
C ARG A 395 -5.87 8.77 -30.28
N GLN A 396 -6.44 7.68 -30.80
CA GLN A 396 -6.84 7.58 -32.21
C GLN A 396 -8.17 8.28 -32.55
N SER A 397 -8.89 8.79 -31.55
CA SER A 397 -10.17 9.48 -31.72
C SER A 397 -10.06 10.72 -32.62
N VAL A 398 -11.17 11.06 -33.28
CA VAL A 398 -11.25 12.21 -34.21
C VAL A 398 -10.99 13.52 -33.46
N GLU A 399 -11.57 13.66 -32.27
CA GLU A 399 -11.42 14.84 -31.42
C GLU A 399 -9.93 15.13 -31.10
N VAL A 400 -9.15 14.11 -30.72
CA VAL A 400 -7.72 14.27 -30.43
C VAL A 400 -6.94 14.75 -31.66
N LYS A 401 -7.23 14.19 -32.84
CA LYS A 401 -6.55 14.58 -34.11
C LYS A 401 -6.83 16.03 -34.49
N GLU A 402 -8.06 16.50 -34.30
CA GLU A 402 -8.43 17.90 -34.55
C GLU A 402 -7.72 18.86 -33.59
N TRP A 403 -7.61 18.49 -32.31
CA TRP A 403 -6.85 19.25 -31.33
C TRP A 403 -5.35 19.30 -31.64
N ILE A 404 -4.75 18.17 -32.05
CA ILE A 404 -3.34 18.13 -32.48
C ILE A 404 -3.11 19.13 -33.62
N GLY A 405 -3.98 19.14 -34.64
CA GLY A 405 -3.89 20.10 -35.74
C GLY A 405 -4.01 21.56 -35.30
N SER A 406 -4.95 21.85 -34.39
CA SER A 406 -5.18 23.20 -33.86
C SER A 406 -3.99 23.72 -33.04
N ILE A 407 -3.45 22.89 -32.14
CA ILE A 407 -2.31 23.22 -31.27
C ILE A 407 -1.04 23.40 -32.12
N THR A 408 -0.80 22.48 -33.07
CA THR A 408 0.37 22.54 -33.96
C THR A 408 0.37 23.79 -34.84
N ASN A 409 -0.81 24.21 -35.32
CA ASN A 409 -0.93 25.43 -36.11
C ASN A 409 -0.68 26.69 -35.26
N ARG A 410 -1.16 26.74 -34.02
CA ARG A 410 -0.94 27.89 -33.12
C ARG A 410 0.53 28.06 -32.75
N TYR A 411 1.20 26.98 -32.36
CA TYR A 411 2.58 27.03 -31.85
C TYR A 411 3.62 26.71 -32.92
N ARG A 412 3.29 26.92 -34.20
CA ARG A 412 4.19 26.63 -35.32
C ARG A 412 5.51 27.39 -35.16
N GLY A 413 6.62 26.65 -35.20
CA GLY A 413 7.97 27.20 -35.06
C GLY A 413 8.34 27.62 -33.63
N LYS A 414 7.59 27.18 -32.62
CA LYS A 414 7.89 27.35 -31.19
C LYS A 414 8.07 25.97 -30.55
N HIS A 415 8.89 25.91 -29.51
CA HIS A 415 9.02 24.74 -28.66
C HIS A 415 8.00 24.79 -27.52
N LEU A 416 7.31 23.69 -27.29
CA LEU A 416 6.25 23.57 -26.31
C LEU A 416 6.72 22.78 -25.09
N ILE A 417 6.70 23.43 -23.93
CA ILE A 417 6.84 22.77 -22.63
C ILE A 417 5.44 22.60 -22.06
N VAL A 418 5.04 21.37 -21.76
CA VAL A 418 3.74 21.08 -21.16
C VAL A 418 3.93 20.60 -19.73
N ALA A 419 3.09 21.11 -18.85
CA ALA A 419 3.01 20.70 -17.46
C ALA A 419 1.54 20.68 -17.02
N ARG A 420 1.18 19.68 -16.22
CA ARG A 420 -0.14 19.55 -15.60
C ARG A 420 0.05 19.13 -14.16
N ASP A 421 -0.45 19.93 -13.24
CA ASP A 421 -0.34 19.65 -11.81
C ASP A 421 -1.57 20.18 -11.06
N ARG A 422 -1.84 19.60 -9.90
CA ARG A 422 -2.83 20.14 -8.96
C ARG A 422 -2.33 21.45 -8.37
N LEU A 423 -3.21 22.42 -8.17
CA LEU A 423 -2.88 23.71 -7.56
C LEU A 423 -2.81 23.58 -6.03
N ASP A 424 -1.89 22.74 -5.57
CA ASP A 424 -1.57 22.48 -4.16
C ASP A 424 -0.06 22.62 -3.90
N ALA A 425 0.34 22.61 -2.62
CA ALA A 425 1.73 22.76 -2.25
C ALA A 425 2.63 21.62 -2.79
N PRO A 426 2.24 20.33 -2.70
CA PRO A 426 3.03 19.23 -3.27
C PRO A 426 3.20 19.31 -4.79
N GLY A 427 2.26 19.93 -5.52
CA GLY A 427 2.31 20.10 -6.97
C GLY A 427 3.50 20.93 -7.47
N GLY A 428 4.14 21.74 -6.62
CA GLY A 428 5.41 22.40 -6.94
C GLY A 428 5.35 23.42 -8.10
N ILE A 429 4.15 23.91 -8.45
CA ILE A 429 3.95 24.85 -9.57
C ILE A 429 4.74 26.14 -9.35
N LYS A 430 4.79 26.64 -8.11
CA LYS A 430 5.58 27.82 -7.75
C LYS A 430 7.06 27.64 -8.13
N GLN A 431 7.67 26.52 -7.71
CA GLN A 431 9.07 26.19 -7.99
C GLN A 431 9.30 26.06 -9.51
N LYS A 432 8.36 25.42 -10.21
CA LYS A 432 8.38 25.26 -11.67
C LYS A 432 8.42 26.61 -12.40
N LEU A 433 7.53 27.53 -12.04
CA LEU A 433 7.47 28.86 -12.65
C LEU A 433 8.73 29.69 -12.35
N LEU A 434 9.27 29.60 -11.13
CA LEU A 434 10.52 30.29 -10.76
C LEU A 434 11.73 29.74 -11.54
N ALA A 435 11.80 28.42 -11.74
CA ALA A 435 12.83 27.80 -12.57
C ALA A 435 12.70 28.23 -14.04
N TYR A 436 11.47 28.29 -14.57
CA TYR A 436 11.21 28.75 -15.93
C TYR A 436 11.58 30.24 -16.13
N GLU A 437 11.26 31.09 -15.15
CA GLU A 437 11.69 32.51 -15.16
C GLU A 437 13.22 32.64 -15.18
N LEU A 438 13.92 31.83 -14.37
CA LEU A 438 15.38 31.80 -14.34
C LEU A 438 15.97 31.30 -15.66
N PHE A 439 15.34 30.31 -16.29
CA PHE A 439 15.71 29.83 -17.63
C PHE A 439 15.63 30.94 -18.68
N LEU A 440 14.51 31.68 -18.75
CA LEU A 440 14.34 32.81 -19.68
C LEU A 440 15.34 33.94 -19.42
N LYS A 441 15.69 34.16 -18.15
CA LYS A 441 16.71 35.15 -17.77
C LYS A 441 18.10 34.74 -18.26
N THR A 442 18.47 33.48 -18.03
CA THR A 442 19.82 32.94 -18.26
C THR A 442 20.09 32.64 -19.73
N TYR A 443 19.08 32.23 -20.50
CA TYR A 443 19.23 31.85 -21.91
C TYR A 443 18.38 32.73 -22.84
N PRO A 444 18.86 33.93 -23.22
CA PRO A 444 18.13 34.85 -24.10
C PRO A 444 17.73 34.26 -25.45
N LYS A 445 18.48 33.28 -25.97
CA LYS A 445 18.20 32.58 -27.25
C LYS A 445 16.81 31.93 -27.31
N TRP A 446 16.23 31.61 -26.15
CA TRP A 446 14.96 30.89 -26.05
C TRP A 446 13.74 31.78 -25.80
N ARG A 447 13.94 33.08 -25.49
CA ARG A 447 12.88 33.97 -25.00
C ARG A 447 11.68 34.13 -25.92
N GLU A 448 11.88 34.04 -27.23
CA GLU A 448 10.81 34.16 -28.21
C GLU A 448 10.41 32.82 -28.82
N ASN A 449 11.14 31.74 -28.51
CA ASN A 449 11.02 30.45 -29.21
C ASN A 449 10.40 29.37 -28.34
N VAL A 450 10.17 29.60 -27.05
CA VAL A 450 9.67 28.59 -26.11
C VAL A 450 8.39 29.07 -25.45
N VAL A 451 7.40 28.19 -25.35
CA VAL A 451 6.15 28.44 -24.61
C VAL A 451 5.97 27.36 -23.56
N LEU A 452 5.76 27.77 -22.30
CA LEU A 452 5.30 26.89 -21.23
C LEU A 452 3.78 26.96 -21.12
N VAL A 453 3.12 25.83 -21.36
CA VAL A 453 1.68 25.64 -21.10
C VAL A 453 1.53 24.88 -19.79
N GLN A 454 1.13 25.60 -18.74
CA GLN A 454 0.87 25.05 -17.42
C GLN A 454 -0.64 24.90 -17.25
N VAL A 455 -1.11 23.65 -17.21
CA VAL A 455 -2.49 23.29 -16.88
C VAL A 455 -2.58 23.08 -15.37
N THR A 456 -3.57 23.71 -14.74
CA THR A 456 -3.83 23.56 -13.30
C THR A 456 -5.30 23.27 -13.07
N SER A 457 -5.60 22.33 -12.17
CA SER A 457 -6.98 22.09 -11.78
C SER A 457 -7.57 23.31 -11.07
N SER A 458 -8.84 23.62 -11.33
CA SER A 458 -9.53 24.81 -10.80
C SER A 458 -9.74 24.79 -9.28
N ALA A 459 -9.60 23.64 -8.62
CA ALA A 459 -9.85 23.49 -7.19
C ALA A 459 -8.59 23.72 -6.33
N SER A 460 -8.16 24.97 -6.14
CA SER A 460 -7.21 25.31 -5.06
C SER A 460 -7.93 25.65 -3.77
N GLU A 461 -7.58 24.96 -2.69
CA GLU A 461 -8.07 25.26 -1.34
C GLU A 461 -7.16 26.24 -0.58
N ILE A 462 -6.07 26.67 -1.20
CA ILE A 462 -5.08 27.58 -0.59
C ILE A 462 -5.02 28.86 -1.44
N PRO A 463 -5.91 29.84 -1.18
CA PRO A 463 -5.98 31.09 -1.92
C PRO A 463 -4.63 31.84 -1.95
N GLU A 464 -3.84 31.71 -0.88
CA GLU A 464 -2.51 32.32 -0.80
C GLU A 464 -1.54 31.76 -1.85
N LEU A 465 -1.58 30.43 -2.09
CA LEU A 465 -0.73 29.79 -3.09
C LEU A 465 -1.17 30.18 -4.50
N GLU A 466 -2.48 30.23 -4.74
CA GLU A 466 -3.04 30.69 -6.01
C GLU A 466 -2.61 32.13 -6.32
N ALA A 467 -2.70 33.03 -5.34
CA ALA A 467 -2.25 34.42 -5.49
C ALA A 467 -0.75 34.50 -5.76
N GLN A 468 0.07 33.68 -5.11
CA GLN A 468 1.52 33.62 -5.35
C GLN A 468 1.84 33.13 -6.76
N VAL A 469 1.21 32.03 -7.21
CA VAL A 469 1.39 31.45 -8.55
C VAL A 469 0.97 32.45 -9.62
N SER A 470 -0.21 33.07 -9.47
CA SER A 470 -0.72 34.09 -10.38
C SER A 470 0.22 35.30 -10.46
N LYS A 471 0.75 35.76 -9.32
CA LYS A 471 1.72 36.86 -9.28
C LYS A 471 3.01 36.53 -10.03
N ILE A 472 3.53 35.31 -9.89
CA ILE A 472 4.74 34.87 -10.62
C ILE A 472 4.43 34.77 -12.11
N ALA A 473 3.28 34.20 -12.49
CA ALA A 473 2.88 34.06 -13.88
C ALA A 473 2.73 35.43 -14.57
N MET A 474 2.04 36.38 -13.92
CA MET A 474 1.92 37.75 -14.37
C MET A 474 3.28 38.43 -14.51
N ARG A 475 4.19 38.22 -13.55
CA ARG A 475 5.55 38.77 -13.61
C ARG A 475 6.30 38.25 -14.85
N ILE A 476 6.31 36.94 -15.09
CA ILE A 476 6.98 36.33 -16.25
C ILE A 476 6.42 36.92 -17.56
N ASN A 477 5.10 36.94 -17.71
CA ASN A 477 4.47 37.48 -18.92
C ASN A 477 4.71 38.98 -19.08
N SER A 478 4.70 39.76 -18.00
CA SER A 478 4.98 41.21 -18.08
C SER A 478 6.40 41.55 -18.54
N VAL A 479 7.37 40.70 -18.23
CA VAL A 479 8.80 40.94 -18.54
C VAL A 479 9.18 40.39 -19.91
N TYR A 480 8.65 39.23 -20.30
CA TYR A 480 9.12 38.48 -21.47
C TYR A 480 8.08 38.35 -22.59
N SER A 481 6.82 38.76 -22.39
CA SER A 481 5.83 38.74 -23.48
C SER A 481 6.07 39.88 -24.46
N THR A 482 5.89 39.58 -25.74
CA THR A 482 5.87 40.55 -26.84
C THR A 482 4.50 40.51 -27.52
N LEU A 483 4.26 41.42 -28.49
CA LEU A 483 2.99 41.46 -29.22
C LEU A 483 2.64 40.13 -29.92
N THR A 484 3.66 39.36 -30.32
CA THR A 484 3.52 38.11 -31.08
C THR A 484 3.86 36.86 -30.26
N HIS A 485 4.35 37.02 -29.03
CA HIS A 485 4.83 35.91 -28.22
C HIS A 485 4.41 36.02 -26.76
N GLN A 486 3.78 34.96 -26.27
CA GLN A 486 3.46 34.76 -24.87
C GLN A 486 4.27 33.57 -24.35
N PRO A 487 5.24 33.78 -23.42
CA PRO A 487 6.11 32.71 -22.96
C PRO A 487 5.41 31.75 -21.99
N LEU A 488 4.46 32.23 -21.19
CA LEU A 488 3.73 31.39 -20.23
C LEU A 488 2.22 31.49 -20.43
N VAL A 489 1.60 30.34 -20.68
CA VAL A 489 0.14 30.16 -20.71
C VAL A 489 -0.25 29.37 -19.46
N LEU A 490 -0.79 30.08 -18.46
CA LEU A 490 -1.33 29.47 -17.25
C LEU A 490 -2.83 29.25 -17.44
N LEU A 491 -3.25 27.98 -17.48
CA LEU A 491 -4.64 27.57 -17.59
C LEU A 491 -5.13 27.12 -16.21
N GLN A 492 -5.85 28.00 -15.50
CA GLN A 492 -6.56 27.69 -14.24
C GLN A 492 -7.92 27.05 -14.49
N GLN A 493 -7.96 26.15 -15.47
CA GLN A 493 -9.18 25.50 -15.92
C GLN A 493 -8.93 24.02 -16.14
N ASP A 494 -9.95 23.27 -15.81
CA ASP A 494 -10.06 21.88 -16.19
C ASP A 494 -10.21 21.76 -17.72
N ILE A 495 -9.35 20.95 -18.33
CA ILE A 495 -9.36 20.65 -19.76
C ILE A 495 -9.87 19.23 -20.01
N SER A 496 -10.50 19.02 -21.16
CA SER A 496 -10.93 17.67 -21.56
C SER A 496 -9.72 16.74 -21.71
N TYR A 497 -9.94 15.43 -21.53
CA TYR A 497 -8.85 14.47 -21.69
C TYR A 497 -8.33 14.42 -23.14
N SER A 498 -9.21 14.60 -24.13
CA SER A 498 -8.83 14.69 -25.55
C SER A 498 -7.87 15.86 -25.82
N GLN A 499 -8.14 17.04 -25.27
CA GLN A 499 -7.23 18.19 -25.34
C GLN A 499 -5.89 17.90 -24.66
N PHE A 500 -5.94 17.21 -23.53
CA PHE A 500 -4.75 16.85 -22.78
C PHE A 500 -3.85 15.88 -23.54
N LEU A 501 -4.42 14.82 -24.13
CA LEU A 501 -3.67 13.89 -24.99
C LEU A 501 -3.04 14.61 -26.19
N ALA A 502 -3.77 15.53 -26.81
CA ALA A 502 -3.24 16.34 -27.90
C ALA A 502 -2.06 17.21 -27.45
N LEU A 503 -2.12 17.82 -26.25
CA LEU A 503 -1.00 18.56 -25.68
C LEU A 503 0.22 17.66 -25.44
N LEU A 504 0.02 16.47 -24.87
CA LEU A 504 1.10 15.52 -24.63
C LEU A 504 1.77 15.04 -25.92
N SER A 505 1.01 14.86 -27.01
CA SER A 505 1.56 14.46 -28.32
C SER A 505 2.34 15.58 -29.02
N VAL A 506 1.97 16.85 -28.83
CA VAL A 506 2.64 17.99 -29.50
C VAL A 506 3.81 18.54 -28.68
N ALA A 507 3.88 18.25 -27.38
CA ALA A 507 4.91 18.76 -26.49
C ALA A 507 6.35 18.34 -26.88
N ASP A 508 7.29 19.29 -26.88
CA ASP A 508 8.73 19.02 -26.96
C ASP A 508 9.28 18.52 -25.63
N ILE A 509 8.74 19.05 -24.52
CA ILE A 509 9.17 18.75 -23.17
C ILE A 509 7.93 18.57 -22.30
N PHE A 510 7.90 17.48 -21.52
CA PHE A 510 6.98 17.37 -20.39
C PHE A 510 7.74 17.60 -19.09
N MET A 511 7.24 18.52 -18.26
CA MET A 511 7.92 18.95 -17.03
C MET A 511 7.06 18.63 -15.81
N ALA A 512 7.46 17.59 -15.06
CA ALA A 512 6.86 17.18 -13.80
C ALA A 512 7.83 17.48 -12.64
N THR A 513 7.58 18.57 -11.91
CA THR A 513 8.44 19.02 -10.80
C THR A 513 7.70 19.05 -9.47
N ASN A 514 6.90 18.02 -9.21
CA ASN A 514 6.17 17.84 -7.96
C ASN A 514 7.18 17.70 -6.81
N LEU A 515 6.90 18.34 -5.67
CA LEU A 515 7.78 18.33 -4.50
C LEU A 515 7.75 16.98 -3.78
N ARG A 516 6.61 16.29 -3.84
CA ARG A 516 6.42 14.93 -3.35
C ARG A 516 5.17 14.38 -3.99
N GLU A 517 5.24 13.17 -4.55
CA GLU A 517 4.08 12.52 -5.17
C GLU A 517 4.27 11.00 -5.14
N GLY A 518 3.18 10.25 -4.93
CA GLY A 518 3.22 8.80 -4.81
C GLY A 518 3.71 8.13 -6.08
N LEU A 519 3.11 8.49 -7.22
CA LEU A 519 3.54 8.12 -8.56
C LEU A 519 2.93 9.11 -9.57
N ASN A 520 3.70 9.58 -10.54
CA ASN A 520 3.20 10.50 -11.57
C ASN A 520 2.83 9.72 -12.84
N LEU A 521 1.57 9.29 -12.98
CA LEU A 521 1.12 8.53 -14.16
C LEU A 521 1.15 9.36 -15.44
N THR A 522 0.97 10.68 -15.34
CA THR A 522 1.02 11.57 -16.49
C THR A 522 2.38 11.52 -17.22
N SER A 523 3.49 11.38 -16.49
CA SER A 523 4.80 11.17 -17.12
C SER A 523 4.87 9.89 -17.97
N HIS A 524 4.15 8.83 -17.56
CA HIS A 524 4.05 7.58 -18.31
C HIS A 524 3.16 7.72 -19.54
N ASP A 525 2.04 8.45 -19.43
CA ASP A 525 1.16 8.80 -20.55
C ASP A 525 1.93 9.63 -21.59
N PHE A 526 2.73 10.60 -21.16
CA PHE A 526 3.58 11.41 -22.04
C PHE A 526 4.58 10.55 -22.83
N ILE A 527 5.35 9.68 -22.16
CA ILE A 527 6.31 8.80 -22.84
C ILE A 527 5.60 7.96 -23.91
N HIS A 528 4.38 7.50 -23.64
CA HIS A 528 3.58 6.73 -24.58
C HIS A 528 3.12 7.55 -25.80
N CYS A 529 2.79 8.83 -25.59
CA CYS A 529 2.30 9.72 -26.65
C CYS A 529 3.40 10.23 -27.59
N GLN A 530 4.67 9.92 -27.32
CA GLN A 530 5.85 10.46 -28.00
C GLN A 530 6.47 9.48 -29.04
N ASP A 531 5.66 8.56 -29.56
CA ASP A 531 6.05 7.54 -30.55
C ASP A 531 6.14 8.05 -32.00
N GLY A 532 5.66 9.26 -32.27
CA GLY A 532 5.69 9.87 -33.60
C GLY A 532 4.60 9.40 -34.58
N GLU A 533 3.61 8.63 -34.13
CA GLU A 533 2.52 8.17 -35.00
C GLU A 533 1.46 9.25 -35.25
N MET A 534 1.17 10.06 -34.23
CA MET A 534 0.01 10.96 -34.19
C MET A 534 0.36 12.42 -34.50
N ALA A 535 1.59 12.84 -34.21
CA ALA A 535 2.08 14.20 -34.39
C ALA A 535 3.43 14.18 -35.10
N SER A 536 3.80 15.29 -35.75
CA SER A 536 5.13 15.44 -36.36
C SER A 536 6.26 15.47 -35.34
N GLN A 537 5.94 15.83 -34.09
CA GLN A 537 6.86 15.81 -32.97
C GLN A 537 6.97 14.40 -32.40
N GLN A 538 8.21 13.97 -32.10
CA GLN A 538 8.51 12.65 -31.58
C GLN A 538 9.66 12.71 -30.58
N HIS A 539 9.72 11.72 -29.68
CA HIS A 539 10.80 11.57 -28.69
C HIS A 539 11.02 12.80 -27.80
N GLY A 540 9.94 13.48 -27.40
CA GLY A 540 9.98 14.61 -26.48
C GLY A 540 10.68 14.27 -25.16
N SER A 541 11.35 15.26 -24.56
CA SER A 541 12.15 15.07 -23.35
C SER A 541 11.30 15.16 -22.09
N LEU A 542 11.46 14.20 -21.17
CA LEU A 542 10.83 14.22 -19.86
C LEU A 542 11.77 14.86 -18.83
N ILE A 543 11.36 15.97 -18.20
CA ILE A 543 12.03 16.52 -17.01
C ILE A 543 11.20 16.09 -15.80
N LEU A 544 11.81 15.32 -14.89
CA LEU A 544 11.10 14.68 -13.80
C LEU A 544 11.75 14.98 -12.46
N SER A 545 10.96 15.28 -11.43
CA SER A 545 11.49 15.45 -10.09
C SER A 545 11.93 14.13 -9.47
N GLU A 546 13.09 14.14 -8.81
CA GLU A 546 13.61 13.03 -7.99
C GLU A 546 12.70 12.63 -6.82
N PHE A 547 11.76 13.50 -6.42
CA PHE A 547 10.83 13.26 -5.32
C PHE A 547 9.49 12.64 -5.76
N THR A 548 9.31 12.40 -7.05
CA THR A 548 8.15 11.65 -7.57
C THR A 548 8.44 10.15 -7.49
N GLY A 549 7.43 9.33 -7.20
CA GLY A 549 7.62 7.88 -7.23
C GLY A 549 8.07 7.33 -8.58
N SER A 550 7.74 8.03 -9.68
CA SER A 550 8.16 7.64 -11.04
C SER A 550 9.69 7.70 -11.21
N ALA A 551 10.39 8.54 -10.44
CA ALA A 551 11.86 8.58 -10.46
C ALA A 551 12.49 7.26 -9.97
N SER A 552 11.78 6.49 -9.14
CA SER A 552 12.23 5.17 -8.70
C SER A 552 12.18 4.11 -9.83
N ILE A 553 11.33 4.33 -10.84
CA ILE A 553 11.23 3.49 -12.04
C ILE A 553 12.27 3.93 -13.08
N PHE A 554 12.43 5.24 -13.28
CA PHE A 554 13.34 5.83 -14.27
C PHE A 554 14.75 6.11 -13.70
N ARG A 555 15.25 5.23 -12.83
CA ARG A 555 16.55 5.40 -12.15
C ARG A 555 17.70 5.43 -13.14
N GLY A 556 18.40 6.56 -13.22
CA GLY A 556 19.51 6.77 -14.16
C GLY A 556 19.14 7.66 -15.34
N HIS A 557 17.89 8.13 -15.40
CA HIS A 557 17.48 9.17 -16.34
C HIS A 557 18.24 10.48 -16.10
N GLU A 558 18.72 11.08 -17.19
CA GLU A 558 19.64 12.23 -17.16
C GLU A 558 18.96 13.55 -16.76
N LEU A 559 17.64 13.66 -16.94
CA LEU A 559 16.85 14.87 -16.64
C LEU A 559 16.02 14.71 -15.35
N LEU A 560 16.55 13.95 -14.39
CA LEU A 560 16.06 13.98 -13.02
C LEU A 560 16.53 15.26 -12.32
N VAL A 561 15.60 16.00 -11.75
CA VAL A 561 15.87 17.31 -11.14
C VAL A 561 15.38 17.39 -9.70
N ASN A 562 16.11 18.16 -8.90
CA ASN A 562 15.61 18.63 -7.63
C ASN A 562 14.82 19.94 -7.86
N PRO A 563 13.49 19.98 -7.63
CA PRO A 563 12.66 21.17 -7.85
C PRO A 563 13.05 22.37 -6.99
N TRP A 564 13.81 22.17 -5.89
CA TRP A 564 14.33 23.24 -5.06
C TRP A 564 15.58 23.91 -5.66
N ASP A 565 16.29 23.24 -6.56
CA ASP A 565 17.40 23.80 -7.30
C ASP A 565 16.93 24.37 -8.64
N TYR A 566 16.53 25.65 -8.60
CA TYR A 566 16.03 26.36 -9.78
C TYR A 566 17.08 26.45 -10.90
N LYS A 567 18.38 26.46 -10.56
CA LYS A 567 19.45 26.54 -11.58
C LYS A 567 19.52 25.23 -12.35
N ARG A 568 19.56 24.10 -11.66
CA ARG A 568 19.53 22.78 -12.30
C ARG A 568 18.25 22.55 -13.11
N CYS A 569 17.10 23.01 -12.62
CA CYS A 569 15.86 22.95 -13.38
C CYS A 569 15.95 23.78 -14.68
N ALA A 570 16.49 25.00 -14.61
CA ALA A 570 16.69 25.85 -15.79
C ALA A 570 17.70 25.25 -16.79
N GLU A 571 18.81 24.68 -16.28
CA GLU A 571 19.80 23.97 -17.08
C GLU A 571 19.20 22.73 -17.76
N ALA A 572 18.35 21.97 -17.05
CA ALA A 572 17.65 20.82 -17.60
C ALA A 572 16.72 21.20 -18.75
N ILE A 573 15.99 22.33 -18.63
CA ILE A 573 15.18 22.87 -19.73
C ILE A 573 16.06 23.19 -20.93
N ASN A 574 17.16 23.92 -20.73
CA ASN A 574 18.08 24.26 -21.83
C ASN A 574 18.65 23.00 -22.49
N LYS A 575 19.08 22.02 -21.68
CA LYS A 575 19.64 20.76 -22.17
C LYS A 575 18.62 19.97 -22.98
N ALA A 576 17.38 19.85 -22.49
CA ALA A 576 16.30 19.16 -23.20
C ALA A 576 15.98 19.81 -24.56
N LEU A 577 16.06 21.14 -24.67
CA LEU A 577 15.88 21.86 -25.93
C LEU A 577 17.08 21.71 -26.87
N ASP A 578 18.31 21.72 -26.35
CA ASP A 578 19.55 21.60 -27.13
C ASP A 578 19.89 20.14 -27.55
N MET A 579 19.20 19.12 -27.00
CA MET A 579 19.45 17.71 -27.33
C MET A 579 19.21 17.40 -28.82
N SER A 580 20.16 16.68 -29.43
CA SER A 580 20.02 16.17 -30.80
C SER A 580 18.88 15.13 -30.90
N PRO A 581 18.27 14.94 -32.09
CA PRO A 581 17.19 13.98 -32.26
C PRO A 581 17.61 12.53 -31.95
N GLU A 582 18.88 12.17 -32.20
CA GLU A 582 19.43 10.85 -31.85
C GLU A 582 19.49 10.66 -30.34
N GLN A 583 19.93 11.68 -29.60
CA GLN A 583 19.98 11.63 -28.14
C GLN A 583 18.57 11.58 -27.55
N LYS A 584 17.63 12.36 -28.09
CA LYS A 584 16.21 12.33 -27.70
C LYS A 584 15.62 10.93 -27.89
N LYS A 585 15.84 10.31 -29.05
CA LYS A 585 15.39 8.93 -29.33
C LYS A 585 15.99 7.92 -28.35
N ARG A 586 17.30 8.02 -28.07
CA ARG A 586 17.97 7.13 -27.12
C ARG A 586 17.39 7.27 -25.71
N ASN A 587 17.17 8.50 -25.24
CA ASN A 587 16.59 8.78 -23.93
C ASN A 587 15.15 8.29 -23.84
N TRP A 588 14.34 8.52 -24.88
CA TRP A 588 12.97 8.03 -24.95
C TRP A 588 12.89 6.50 -24.92
N GLN A 589 13.73 5.80 -25.71
CA GLN A 589 13.77 4.34 -25.72
C GLN A 589 14.13 3.78 -24.34
N TYR A 590 15.12 4.37 -23.68
CA TYR A 590 15.50 3.98 -22.32
C TYR A 590 14.33 4.11 -21.33
N LEU A 591 13.60 5.23 -21.37
CA LEU A 591 12.42 5.43 -20.53
C LEU A 591 11.30 4.42 -20.84
N LEU A 592 11.10 4.10 -22.12
CA LEU A 592 10.13 3.11 -22.56
C LEU A 592 10.48 1.70 -22.06
N ASP A 593 11.75 1.31 -22.15
CA ASP A 593 12.25 0.01 -21.67
C ASP A 593 12.07 -0.12 -20.15
N CYS A 594 12.38 0.95 -19.38
CA CYS A 594 12.14 0.99 -17.93
C CYS A 594 10.66 0.88 -17.57
N LYS A 595 9.76 1.49 -18.36
CA LYS A 595 8.31 1.49 -18.15
C LYS A 595 7.65 0.16 -18.53
N THR A 596 8.15 -0.53 -19.55
CA THR A 596 7.55 -1.75 -20.14
C THR A 596 7.07 -2.82 -19.14
N PRO A 597 7.81 -3.18 -18.07
CA PRO A 597 7.31 -4.17 -17.11
C PRO A 597 6.16 -3.68 -16.22
N TYR A 598 5.95 -2.37 -16.12
CA TYR A 598 4.96 -1.74 -15.25
C TYR A 598 3.71 -1.35 -16.05
N THR A 599 2.80 -2.31 -16.22
CA THR A 599 1.48 -2.08 -16.84
C THR A 599 0.37 -2.13 -15.79
N ALA A 600 -0.77 -1.50 -16.07
CA ALA A 600 -1.92 -1.53 -15.17
C ALA A 600 -2.39 -2.98 -14.89
N LEU A 601 -2.37 -3.85 -15.91
CA LEU A 601 -2.68 -5.27 -15.78
C LEU A 601 -1.64 -6.03 -14.92
N ALA A 602 -0.34 -5.79 -15.17
CA ALA A 602 0.72 -6.43 -14.38
C ALA A 602 0.64 -6.03 -12.90
N TRP A 603 0.33 -4.76 -12.62
CA TRP A 603 0.11 -4.28 -11.26
C TRP A 603 -1.00 -5.06 -10.55
N PHE A 604 -2.18 -5.20 -11.18
CA PHE A 604 -3.32 -5.90 -10.58
C PHE A 604 -3.02 -7.39 -10.35
N SER A 605 -2.43 -8.06 -11.34
CA SER A 605 -2.03 -9.47 -11.23
C SER A 605 -0.99 -9.70 -10.13
N ASN A 606 0.01 -8.82 -10.02
CA ASN A 606 1.05 -8.91 -8.99
C ASN A 606 0.47 -8.71 -7.58
N LEU A 607 -0.50 -7.80 -7.42
CA LEU A 607 -1.20 -7.59 -6.16
C LEU A 607 -2.05 -8.80 -5.77
N GLN A 608 -2.82 -9.37 -6.70
CA GLN A 608 -3.61 -10.57 -6.44
C GLN A 608 -2.74 -11.78 -6.06
N PHE A 609 -1.64 -11.99 -6.79
CA PHE A 609 -0.69 -13.04 -6.50
C PHE A 609 -0.07 -12.85 -5.11
N ALA A 610 0.39 -11.63 -4.80
CA ALA A 610 0.97 -11.32 -3.51
C ALA A 610 -0.01 -11.50 -2.35
N LEU A 611 -1.30 -11.18 -2.53
CA LEU A 611 -2.32 -11.37 -1.50
C LEU A 611 -2.55 -12.85 -1.24
N THR A 612 -2.64 -13.65 -2.31
CA THR A 612 -2.80 -15.10 -2.22
C THR A 612 -1.60 -15.73 -1.52
N GLU A 613 -0.38 -15.34 -1.89
CA GLU A 613 0.87 -15.81 -1.29
C GLU A 613 0.95 -15.44 0.20
N SER A 614 0.59 -14.20 0.56
CA SER A 614 0.54 -13.74 1.95
C SER A 614 -0.48 -14.56 2.75
N ARG A 615 -1.62 -14.90 2.15
CA ARG A 615 -2.61 -15.75 2.79
C ARG A 615 -2.13 -17.19 2.95
N SER A 616 -1.42 -17.76 1.98
CA SER A 616 -0.83 -19.10 2.12
C SER A 616 0.20 -19.17 3.25
N LEU A 617 0.95 -18.10 3.49
CA LEU A 617 1.90 -18.00 4.60
C LEU A 617 1.22 -17.75 5.95
N GLN A 618 0.08 -17.02 5.96
CA GLN A 618 -0.67 -16.69 7.17
C GLN A 618 -1.68 -17.75 7.56
N GLN A 619 -2.20 -18.52 6.60
CA GLN A 619 -2.80 -19.78 6.93
C GLN A 619 -1.67 -20.52 7.65
N PRO A 620 -1.79 -20.78 8.97
CA PRO A 620 -1.15 -21.99 9.42
C PRO A 620 -1.62 -23.03 8.39
N HIS A 621 -0.75 -23.88 7.85
CA HIS A 621 -1.23 -25.21 7.50
C HIS A 621 -2.23 -25.52 8.57
N HIS A 622 -3.53 -25.61 8.20
CA HIS A 622 -4.62 -25.65 9.17
C HIS A 622 -4.05 -26.36 10.35
N THR A 623 -3.98 -25.68 11.49
CA THR A 623 -3.83 -26.41 12.72
C THR A 623 -4.92 -27.47 12.63
N ASN A 624 -4.58 -28.66 12.11
CA ASN A 624 -4.64 -29.88 12.86
C ASN A 624 -4.42 -29.36 14.25
N ALA A 625 -5.51 -29.17 14.99
CA ALA A 625 -5.42 -29.08 16.42
C ALA A 625 -4.42 -30.17 16.75
N VAL A 626 -3.18 -29.76 17.06
CA VAL A 626 -2.02 -30.60 16.83
C VAL A 626 -2.33 -31.85 17.62
N SER A 627 -2.62 -32.93 16.90
CA SER A 627 -3.45 -33.96 17.50
C SER A 627 -2.60 -34.56 18.61
N PRO A 628 -3.18 -34.81 19.80
CA PRO A 628 -2.44 -35.49 20.83
C PRO A 628 -1.86 -36.76 20.21
N LEU A 629 -0.57 -36.99 20.43
CA LEU A 629 0.16 -38.09 19.83
C LEU A 629 -0.64 -39.40 19.96
N GLN A 630 -0.98 -40.02 18.84
CA GLN A 630 -1.62 -41.33 18.84
C GLN A 630 -0.55 -42.39 19.11
N VAL A 631 -0.34 -42.68 20.39
CA VAL A 631 0.71 -43.61 20.84
C VAL A 631 0.56 -45.00 20.19
N ASP A 632 -0.67 -45.48 19.98
CA ASP A 632 -0.91 -46.78 19.33
C ASP A 632 -0.46 -46.81 17.86
N ALA A 633 -0.66 -45.70 17.13
CA ALA A 633 -0.20 -45.57 15.74
C ALA A 633 1.32 -45.48 15.68
N LEU A 634 1.93 -44.72 16.60
CA LEU A 634 3.39 -44.63 16.75
C LEU A 634 4.01 -46.01 17.04
N LEU A 635 3.44 -46.76 17.99
CA LEU A 635 3.91 -48.11 18.35
C LEU A 635 3.78 -49.09 17.19
N THR A 636 2.69 -49.00 16.42
CA THR A 636 2.49 -49.83 15.23
C THR A 636 3.58 -49.55 14.20
N SER A 637 3.78 -48.28 13.83
CA SER A 637 4.82 -47.89 12.87
C SER A 637 6.22 -48.22 13.35
N TYR A 638 6.50 -48.00 14.63
CA TYR A 638 7.77 -48.35 15.26
C TYR A 638 8.01 -49.86 15.16
N ASN A 639 7.08 -50.70 15.62
CA ASN A 639 7.24 -52.17 15.60
C ASN A 639 7.37 -52.75 14.19
N THR A 640 6.71 -52.17 13.18
CA THR A 640 6.80 -52.63 11.79
C THR A 640 8.12 -52.26 11.09
N ALA A 641 8.82 -51.22 11.55
CA ALA A 641 10.00 -50.70 10.87
C ALA A 641 11.25 -51.59 11.07
N GLU A 642 12.06 -51.76 10.02
CA GLU A 642 13.33 -52.51 10.07
C GLU A 642 14.53 -51.60 10.36
N SER A 643 14.45 -50.32 9.96
CA SER A 643 15.46 -49.29 10.24
C SER A 643 14.82 -48.00 10.78
N ARG A 644 15.24 -47.54 11.96
CA ARG A 644 14.59 -46.44 12.71
C ARG A 644 15.60 -45.36 13.11
N VAL A 645 15.29 -44.10 12.84
CA VAL A 645 16.10 -42.95 13.25
C VAL A 645 15.31 -42.06 14.21
N LEU A 646 15.88 -41.76 15.38
CA LEU A 646 15.28 -40.91 16.40
C LEU A 646 16.15 -39.66 16.63
N PHE A 647 15.60 -38.48 16.39
CA PHE A 647 16.18 -37.19 16.76
C PHE A 647 15.45 -36.66 18.00
N LEU A 648 16.16 -36.52 19.12
CA LEU A 648 15.56 -36.12 20.38
C LEU A 648 16.28 -34.88 20.95
N GLU A 649 15.55 -33.87 21.39
CA GLU A 649 16.12 -32.69 22.04
C GLU A 649 16.58 -32.99 23.48
N ASP A 650 17.76 -32.51 23.86
CA ASP A 650 18.35 -32.76 25.18
C ASP A 650 17.56 -32.11 26.32
N ASP A 651 17.18 -30.84 26.18
CA ASP A 651 16.43 -30.10 27.22
C ASP A 651 15.02 -30.68 27.45
N ALA A 652 14.44 -31.36 26.46
CA ALA A 652 13.17 -32.06 26.58
C ALA A 652 13.26 -33.39 27.36
N ILE A 653 14.47 -33.98 27.43
CA ILE A 653 14.75 -35.23 28.14
C ILE A 653 15.31 -34.94 29.54
N ILE A 654 16.25 -33.99 29.64
CA ILE A 654 16.90 -33.58 30.89
C ILE A 654 16.77 -32.06 31.01
N PRO A 655 15.72 -31.56 31.67
CA PRO A 655 15.59 -30.13 31.95
C PRO A 655 16.79 -29.66 32.77
N SER A 656 17.37 -28.53 32.39
CA SER A 656 18.57 -27.92 32.98
C SER A 656 18.47 -27.59 34.49
N ASN A 657 17.29 -27.73 35.11
CA ASN A 657 17.00 -27.35 36.49
C ASN A 657 16.75 -28.51 37.48
N THR A 658 16.93 -29.77 37.08
CA THR A 658 16.65 -30.92 37.95
C THR A 658 17.73 -32.00 37.90
N ASP A 659 18.49 -32.16 38.99
CA ASP A 659 19.54 -33.20 39.11
C ASP A 659 18.96 -34.63 39.21
N SER A 660 17.72 -34.78 39.68
CA SER A 660 17.12 -36.07 40.02
C SER A 660 16.52 -36.86 38.85
N SER A 661 16.16 -36.22 37.73
CA SER A 661 15.55 -36.85 36.55
C SER A 661 16.56 -37.38 35.51
N SER A 662 17.85 -37.09 35.71
CA SER A 662 18.91 -37.40 34.74
C SER A 662 19.22 -38.91 34.61
N SER A 663 19.10 -39.69 35.69
CA SER A 663 19.51 -41.11 35.69
C SER A 663 18.53 -42.04 34.98
N GLU A 664 17.22 -41.81 35.13
CA GLU A 664 16.16 -42.62 34.52
C GLU A 664 16.05 -42.39 33.00
N ALA A 665 16.21 -41.14 32.57
CA ALA A 665 16.26 -40.77 31.17
C ALA A 665 17.48 -41.39 30.45
N ILE A 666 18.66 -41.33 31.06
CA ILE A 666 19.88 -41.94 30.52
C ILE A 666 19.73 -43.47 30.43
N HIS A 667 19.09 -44.11 31.41
CA HIS A 667 18.81 -45.55 31.37
C HIS A 667 17.85 -45.93 30.24
N THR A 668 16.83 -45.10 29.99
CA THR A 668 15.88 -45.29 28.89
C THR A 668 16.56 -45.18 27.52
N LEU A 669 17.42 -44.17 27.34
CA LEU A 669 18.22 -44.00 26.13
C LEU A 669 19.19 -45.19 25.93
N HIS A 670 19.80 -45.69 27.00
CA HIS A 670 20.68 -46.86 26.93
C HIS A 670 19.91 -48.11 26.49
N LYS A 671 18.70 -48.34 27.00
CA LYS A 671 17.86 -49.47 26.58
C LYS A 671 17.42 -49.35 25.12
N LEU A 672 17.07 -48.15 24.65
CA LEU A 672 16.71 -47.93 23.26
C LEU A 672 17.89 -48.14 22.30
N ALA A 673 19.11 -47.79 22.72
CA ALA A 673 20.34 -47.99 21.94
C ALA A 673 20.79 -49.46 21.86
N LEU A 674 20.28 -50.34 22.73
CA LEU A 674 20.58 -51.79 22.66
C LEU A 674 19.88 -52.48 21.48
N ASP A 675 18.78 -51.93 20.96
CA ASP A 675 18.12 -52.45 19.77
C ASP A 675 18.93 -52.03 18.52
N PRO A 676 19.52 -52.98 17.76
CA PRO A 676 20.34 -52.65 16.59
C PRO A 676 19.56 -52.00 15.45
N LYS A 677 18.22 -52.02 15.48
CA LYS A 677 17.36 -51.31 14.52
C LYS A 677 17.26 -49.81 14.78
N ASN A 678 17.63 -49.36 15.98
CA ASN A 678 17.50 -47.97 16.41
C ASN A 678 18.80 -47.20 16.23
N ILE A 679 18.70 -46.03 15.62
CA ILE A 679 19.77 -45.06 15.50
C ILE A 679 19.30 -43.78 16.19
N ILE A 680 20.00 -43.35 17.24
CA ILE A 680 19.57 -42.25 18.10
C ILE A 680 20.55 -41.08 17.99
N TYR A 681 20.02 -39.90 17.73
CA TYR A 681 20.76 -38.63 17.74
C TYR A 681 20.12 -37.67 18.75
N LEU A 682 20.94 -37.19 19.69
CA LEU A 682 20.53 -36.11 20.59
C LEU A 682 20.86 -34.76 19.93
N THR A 683 19.87 -33.89 19.83
CA THR A 683 20.02 -32.52 19.31
C THR A 683 20.05 -31.54 20.47
N SER A 684 20.98 -30.58 20.41
CA SER A 684 21.15 -29.58 21.47
C SER A 684 21.65 -28.25 20.93
N ASN A 685 21.31 -27.18 21.64
CA ASN A 685 21.85 -25.84 21.43
C ASN A 685 23.12 -25.58 22.26
N ARG A 686 23.52 -26.53 23.13
CA ARG A 686 24.71 -26.44 23.98
C ARG A 686 25.99 -26.68 23.18
N SER A 687 27.12 -26.24 23.73
CA SER A 687 28.42 -26.46 23.10
C SER A 687 28.89 -27.92 23.23
N PRO A 688 29.79 -28.39 22.36
CA PRO A 688 30.38 -29.73 22.48
C PRO A 688 30.99 -30.02 23.86
N ASP A 689 31.57 -28.99 24.50
CA ASP A 689 32.20 -29.11 25.82
C ASP A 689 31.16 -29.30 26.93
N GLN A 690 30.04 -28.58 26.87
CA GLN A 690 28.93 -28.70 27.82
C GLN A 690 28.22 -30.05 27.70
N LEU A 691 28.00 -30.53 26.47
CA LEU A 691 27.43 -31.85 26.22
C LEU A 691 28.36 -32.97 26.67
N GLY A 692 29.67 -32.81 26.42
CA GLY A 692 30.69 -33.74 26.91
C GLY A 692 30.72 -33.87 28.43
N LEU A 693 30.39 -32.81 29.19
CA LEU A 693 30.28 -32.89 30.64
C LEU A 693 28.99 -33.59 31.10
N THR A 694 27.87 -33.28 30.45
CA THR A 694 26.54 -33.77 30.83
C THR A 694 26.34 -35.25 30.47
N PHE A 695 26.92 -35.70 29.36
CA PHE A 695 26.67 -37.02 28.77
C PHE A 695 27.90 -37.93 28.74
N LYS A 696 28.84 -37.75 29.68
CA LYS A 696 30.05 -38.57 29.85
C LYS A 696 29.79 -40.07 29.96
N SER A 697 28.60 -40.46 30.44
CA SER A 697 28.16 -41.83 30.68
C SER A 697 27.34 -42.46 29.54
N LEU A 698 27.09 -41.75 28.43
CA LEU A 698 26.32 -42.30 27.32
C LEU A 698 27.14 -43.32 26.49
N PRO A 699 26.50 -44.40 26.01
CA PRO A 699 27.12 -45.34 25.07
C PRO A 699 27.61 -44.65 23.79
N ALA A 700 28.70 -45.15 23.20
CA ALA A 700 29.20 -44.70 21.90
C ALA A 700 28.20 -44.93 20.74
N GLN A 701 27.11 -45.67 20.99
CA GLN A 701 26.05 -45.98 20.05
C GLN A 701 25.05 -44.82 19.82
N ILE A 702 25.17 -43.71 20.56
CA ILE A 702 24.31 -42.53 20.42
C ILE A 702 25.10 -41.39 19.78
N GLY A 703 24.54 -40.81 18.71
CA GLY A 703 25.08 -39.62 18.06
C GLY A 703 24.66 -38.33 18.75
N LEU A 704 25.45 -37.27 18.61
CA LEU A 704 25.18 -35.97 19.21
C LEU A 704 25.24 -34.86 18.15
N ILE A 705 24.34 -33.89 18.22
CA ILE A 705 24.33 -32.68 17.40
C ILE A 705 24.36 -31.48 18.35
N ALA A 706 25.38 -30.64 18.23
CA ALA A 706 25.65 -29.52 19.12
C ALA A 706 25.60 -28.17 18.38
N GLU A 707 25.42 -27.08 19.14
CA GLU A 707 25.31 -25.71 18.65
C GLU A 707 24.43 -25.58 17.40
N ASN A 708 23.17 -26.06 17.51
CA ASN A 708 22.17 -25.96 16.45
C ASN A 708 22.65 -26.54 15.09
N GLY A 709 23.37 -27.66 15.10
CA GLY A 709 23.82 -28.33 13.87
C GLY A 709 25.21 -27.94 13.38
N CYS A 710 25.93 -27.07 14.09
CA CYS A 710 27.30 -26.73 13.74
C CYS A 710 28.27 -27.90 13.95
N PHE A 711 28.05 -28.71 14.98
CA PHE A 711 28.88 -29.89 15.23
C PHE A 711 28.01 -31.13 15.30
N ALA A 712 28.50 -32.21 14.68
CA ALA A 712 27.88 -33.52 14.76
C ALA A 712 28.91 -34.56 15.19
N LYS A 713 28.51 -35.45 16.09
CA LYS A 713 29.25 -36.64 16.47
C LYS A 713 28.45 -37.83 15.99
N LEU A 714 29.00 -38.56 15.02
CA LEU A 714 28.36 -39.72 14.42
C LEU A 714 28.29 -40.90 15.41
N VAL A 715 27.40 -41.84 15.13
CA VAL A 715 27.25 -43.07 15.92
C VAL A 715 28.54 -43.90 15.80
N ASN A 716 28.99 -44.46 16.92
CA ASN A 716 30.22 -45.25 17.07
C ASN A 716 31.53 -44.47 16.83
N THR A 717 31.50 -43.14 16.74
CA THR A 717 32.71 -42.31 16.67
C THR A 717 32.93 -41.55 17.98
N THR A 718 34.19 -41.24 18.29
CA THR A 718 34.56 -40.42 19.46
C THR A 718 34.84 -38.98 19.12
N GLU A 719 35.02 -38.65 17.83
CA GLU A 719 35.40 -37.33 17.34
C GLU A 719 34.18 -36.49 16.90
N TRP A 720 34.28 -35.18 17.10
CA TRP A 720 33.30 -34.21 16.63
C TRP A 720 33.66 -33.75 15.22
N GLU A 721 32.72 -33.85 14.29
CA GLU A 721 32.82 -33.29 12.95
C GLU A 721 32.19 -31.89 12.93
N ALA A 722 32.93 -30.89 12.46
CA ALA A 722 32.40 -29.56 12.22
C ALA A 722 31.75 -29.54 10.83
N LEU A 723 30.46 -29.22 10.77
CA LEU A 723 29.70 -29.13 9.51
C LEU A 723 29.78 -27.73 8.88
N PHE A 724 30.57 -26.84 9.47
CA PHE A 724 30.77 -25.45 9.05
C PHE A 724 32.27 -25.12 9.01
N ASP A 725 32.63 -24.12 8.20
CA ASP A 725 34.00 -23.60 8.18
C ASP A 725 34.26 -22.71 9.40
N VAL A 726 35.07 -23.22 10.32
CA VAL A 726 35.45 -22.55 11.57
C VAL A 726 36.17 -21.22 11.32
N ASN A 727 36.88 -21.08 10.19
CA ASN A 727 37.65 -19.88 9.90
C ASN A 727 36.75 -18.68 9.54
N ARG A 728 35.73 -18.91 8.70
CA ARG A 728 34.72 -17.87 8.36
C ARG A 728 34.00 -17.34 9.59
N THR A 729 33.81 -18.18 10.60
CA THR A 729 33.14 -17.77 11.84
C THR A 729 33.99 -16.81 12.65
N ARG A 730 35.31 -17.05 12.73
CA ARG A 730 36.22 -16.17 13.48
C ARG A 730 36.28 -14.75 12.92
N ASP A 731 36.11 -14.61 11.60
CA ASP A 731 36.17 -13.32 10.91
C ASP A 731 35.04 -12.38 11.36
N TRP A 732 33.78 -12.84 11.34
CA TRP A 732 32.63 -12.04 11.76
C TRP A 732 32.50 -11.95 13.28
N HIS A 733 32.89 -13.01 14.00
CA HIS A 733 32.73 -13.10 15.46
C HIS A 733 33.51 -12.00 16.21
N ALA A 734 34.68 -11.59 15.70
CA ALA A 734 35.44 -10.48 16.28
C ALA A 734 34.78 -9.11 16.04
N GLY A 735 34.17 -8.92 14.87
CA GLY A 735 33.43 -7.70 14.54
C GLY A 735 32.16 -7.56 15.35
N ILE A 736 31.34 -8.61 15.37
CA ILE A 736 30.04 -8.62 16.06
C ILE A 736 30.20 -8.55 17.58
N ARG A 737 31.23 -9.21 18.15
CA ARG A 737 31.51 -9.09 19.58
C ARG A 737 31.65 -7.63 20.00
N LYS A 738 32.43 -6.83 19.27
CA LYS A 738 32.63 -5.40 19.60
C LYS A 738 31.32 -4.63 19.59
N VAL A 739 30.41 -4.98 18.68
CA VAL A 739 29.07 -4.39 18.65
C VAL A 739 28.29 -4.82 19.89
N ILE A 740 28.25 -6.11 20.22
CA ILE A 740 27.54 -6.60 21.42
C ILE A 740 28.11 -6.00 22.70
N GLU A 741 29.44 -5.88 22.83
CA GLU A 741 30.12 -5.23 23.95
C GLU A 741 29.66 -3.78 24.13
N HIS A 742 29.52 -3.02 23.04
CA HIS A 742 29.00 -1.66 23.09
C HIS A 742 27.60 -1.57 23.71
N PHE A 743 26.72 -2.53 23.44
CA PHE A 743 25.37 -2.58 24.03
C PHE A 743 25.35 -3.17 25.44
N HIS A 744 26.27 -4.10 25.75
CA HIS A 744 26.45 -4.66 27.08
C HIS A 744 26.86 -3.60 28.10
N GLU A 745 27.83 -2.75 27.76
CA GLU A 745 28.28 -1.63 28.62
C GLU A 745 27.14 -0.64 28.96
N ARG A 746 26.14 -0.55 28.10
CA ARG A 746 25.00 0.36 28.23
C ARG A 746 23.78 -0.28 28.89
N THR A 747 23.82 -1.59 29.13
CA THR A 747 22.68 -2.38 29.64
C THR A 747 23.10 -3.11 30.91
N GLU A 748 22.89 -2.46 32.06
CA GLU A 748 23.22 -3.05 33.37
C GLU A 748 22.44 -4.34 33.63
N GLY A 749 23.15 -5.39 34.05
CA GLY A 749 22.57 -6.73 34.30
C GLY A 749 22.51 -7.64 33.07
N SER A 750 23.00 -7.18 31.92
CA SER A 750 23.16 -8.04 30.73
C SER A 750 24.40 -8.94 30.83
N ALA A 751 24.43 -10.02 30.05
CA ALA A 751 25.53 -10.96 29.96
C ALA A 751 25.81 -11.32 28.51
N ILE A 752 27.09 -11.53 28.18
CA ILE A 752 27.51 -12.02 26.86
C ILE A 752 27.84 -13.50 27.02
N GLU A 753 27.13 -14.34 26.28
CA GLU A 753 27.45 -15.76 26.15
C GLU A 753 28.12 -16.00 24.80
N GLU A 754 29.34 -16.50 24.86
CA GLU A 754 30.13 -16.87 23.70
C GLU A 754 30.20 -18.39 23.58
N ARG A 755 29.86 -18.88 22.39
CA ARG A 755 30.02 -20.29 21.98
C ARG A 755 30.97 -20.36 20.78
N ARG A 756 31.25 -21.57 20.27
CA ARG A 756 32.21 -21.72 19.17
C ARG A 756 31.69 -21.12 17.86
N CYS A 757 30.38 -21.12 17.65
CA CYS A 757 29.74 -20.67 16.42
C CYS A 757 28.71 -19.56 16.61
N SER A 758 28.37 -19.25 17.86
CA SER A 758 27.29 -18.32 18.16
C SER A 758 27.65 -17.34 19.28
N LEU A 759 27.13 -16.12 19.13
CA LEU A 759 27.25 -15.04 20.11
C LEU A 759 25.86 -14.67 20.59
N THR A 760 25.63 -14.76 21.91
CA THR A 760 24.33 -14.43 22.48
C THR A 760 24.46 -13.31 23.50
N PHE A 761 23.72 -12.22 23.26
CA PHE A 761 23.50 -11.14 24.21
C PHE A 761 22.28 -11.47 25.06
N ARG A 762 22.47 -11.83 26.33
CA ARG A 762 21.37 -12.10 27.28
C ARG A 762 21.08 -10.86 28.11
N TYR A 763 19.81 -10.49 28.18
CA TYR A 763 19.32 -9.33 28.92
C TYR A 763 18.13 -9.65 29.84
N GLU A 764 17.85 -10.94 30.09
CA GLU A 764 16.80 -11.40 31.01
C GLU A 764 16.92 -10.83 32.42
N ASN A 765 18.15 -10.65 32.89
CA ASN A 765 18.45 -10.14 34.23
C ASN A 765 18.77 -8.63 34.24
N ALA A 766 18.43 -7.91 33.17
CA ALA A 766 18.68 -6.48 33.09
C ALA A 766 17.80 -5.69 34.07
N VAL A 767 18.36 -4.64 34.66
CA VAL A 767 17.68 -3.82 35.69
C VAL A 767 16.49 -3.06 35.10
N ASP A 768 16.63 -2.53 33.88
CA ASP A 768 15.57 -1.88 33.11
C ASP A 768 15.23 -2.70 31.87
N GLN A 769 14.14 -3.47 31.97
CA GLN A 769 13.71 -4.38 30.92
C GLN A 769 13.20 -3.65 29.66
N GLU A 770 12.68 -2.43 29.80
CA GLU A 770 12.24 -1.63 28.65
C GLU A 770 13.43 -1.06 27.87
N LEU A 771 14.42 -0.52 28.58
CA LEU A 771 15.65 -0.01 27.98
C LEU A 771 16.43 -1.15 27.32
N ALA A 772 16.58 -2.28 28.01
CA ALA A 772 17.26 -3.46 27.51
C ALA A 772 16.59 -4.01 26.24
N ALA A 773 15.25 -4.06 26.19
CA ALA A 773 14.52 -4.47 24.99
C ALA A 773 14.74 -3.49 23.81
N ARG A 774 14.82 -2.18 24.06
CA ARG A 774 15.12 -1.18 23.02
C ARG A 774 16.56 -1.33 22.51
N GLN A 775 17.53 -1.47 23.42
CA GLN A 775 18.94 -1.70 23.08
C GLN A 775 19.13 -3.02 22.30
N ALA A 776 18.43 -4.09 22.69
CA ALA A 776 18.42 -5.35 21.95
C ALA A 776 17.85 -5.21 20.52
N SER A 777 16.81 -4.38 20.35
CA SER A 777 16.23 -4.09 19.03
C SER A 777 17.22 -3.32 18.13
N GLU A 778 17.87 -2.31 18.71
CA GLU A 778 18.86 -1.48 18.01
C GLU A 778 20.12 -2.28 17.65
N LEU A 779 20.59 -3.16 18.56
CA LEU A 779 21.66 -4.12 18.31
C LEU A 779 21.33 -5.03 17.12
N ALA A 780 20.15 -5.63 17.12
CA ALA A 780 19.72 -6.53 16.05
C ALA A 780 19.63 -5.80 14.70
N ASP A 781 19.08 -4.59 14.67
CA ASP A 781 19.00 -3.77 13.47
C ASP A 781 20.38 -3.32 12.97
N GLN A 782 21.30 -2.97 13.88
CA GLN A 782 22.65 -2.57 13.52
C GLN A 782 23.43 -3.74 12.91
N ILE A 783 23.34 -4.94 13.49
CA ILE A 783 23.95 -6.15 12.93
C ILE A 783 23.33 -6.49 11.57
N LYS A 784 22.00 -6.40 11.44
CA LYS A 784 21.29 -6.62 10.16
C LYS A 784 21.67 -5.60 9.09
N ARG A 785 21.97 -4.35 9.45
CA ARG A 785 22.41 -3.30 8.50
C ARG A 785 23.86 -3.45 8.08
N ALA A 786 24.72 -3.94 8.97
CA ALA A 786 26.14 -4.19 8.67
C ALA A 786 26.36 -5.38 7.71
N ARG A 787 25.29 -6.10 7.36
CA ARG A 787 25.21 -7.35 6.56
C ARG A 787 25.61 -7.23 5.07
N CYS A 788 26.64 -6.45 4.74
CA CYS A 788 27.03 -6.28 3.34
C CYS A 788 27.80 -7.48 2.73
N SER A 789 28.27 -8.46 3.51
CA SER A 789 29.03 -9.60 2.94
C SER A 789 29.08 -10.91 3.74
N GLU A 790 28.41 -11.02 4.91
CA GLU A 790 28.59 -12.18 5.82
C GLU A 790 27.29 -12.99 5.98
N ASP A 791 27.41 -14.33 5.91
CA ASP A 791 26.31 -15.31 5.98
C ASP A 791 25.87 -15.59 7.43
N ILE A 792 25.33 -14.57 8.09
CA ILE A 792 24.88 -14.62 9.49
C ILE A 792 23.36 -14.45 9.63
N ARG A 793 22.81 -15.07 10.67
CA ARG A 793 21.42 -15.05 11.13
C ARG A 793 21.36 -14.45 12.52
N VAL A 794 20.48 -13.46 12.73
CA VAL A 794 20.23 -12.85 14.05
C VAL A 794 18.87 -13.33 14.54
N VAL A 795 18.84 -14.05 15.66
CA VAL A 795 17.64 -14.55 16.32
C VAL A 795 17.42 -13.73 17.60
N ARG A 796 16.19 -13.28 17.83
CA ARG A 796 15.83 -12.51 19.02
C ARG A 796 14.72 -13.22 19.78
N ASP A 797 14.99 -13.46 21.06
CA ASP A 797 14.04 -13.99 22.03
C ASP A 797 13.65 -12.93 23.07
N ALA A 798 12.68 -13.28 23.93
CA ALA A 798 12.10 -12.41 24.94
C ALA A 798 13.12 -11.83 25.95
N GLY A 799 14.32 -12.40 26.01
CA GLY A 799 15.40 -11.94 26.87
C GLY A 799 16.81 -12.15 26.30
N SER A 800 16.95 -12.47 25.01
CA SER A 800 18.26 -12.60 24.39
C SER A 800 18.26 -12.23 22.90
N VAL A 801 19.44 -11.92 22.37
CA VAL A 801 19.71 -11.80 20.93
C VAL A 801 20.88 -12.70 20.62
N SER A 802 20.66 -13.80 19.87
CA SER A 802 21.72 -14.67 19.38
C SER A 802 22.07 -14.36 17.93
N VAL A 803 23.35 -14.53 17.60
CA VAL A 803 23.89 -14.43 16.25
C VAL A 803 24.54 -15.75 15.91
N GLU A 804 24.09 -16.34 14.81
CA GLU A 804 24.41 -17.70 14.36
C GLU A 804 24.74 -17.70 12.87
N PRO A 805 25.47 -18.68 12.34
CA PRO A 805 25.67 -18.83 10.91
C PRO A 805 24.35 -19.13 10.18
N LEU A 806 24.17 -18.59 8.98
CA LEU A 806 22.96 -18.80 8.17
C LEU A 806 22.91 -20.20 7.54
N ASP A 807 24.08 -20.72 7.14
CA ASP A 807 24.20 -21.92 6.30
C ASP A 807 23.97 -23.23 7.07
N VAL A 808 23.94 -23.19 8.41
CA VAL A 808 23.93 -24.40 9.24
C VAL A 808 22.83 -24.33 10.27
N CYS A 809 22.02 -25.40 10.31
CA CYS A 809 21.00 -25.63 11.33
C CYS A 809 20.88 -27.12 11.64
N LYS A 810 20.16 -27.50 12.71
CA LYS A 810 19.88 -28.91 13.07
C LYS A 810 19.36 -29.74 11.89
N ALA A 811 18.55 -29.15 11.02
CA ALA A 811 18.01 -29.81 9.84
C ALA A 811 19.08 -30.16 8.78
N VAL A 812 20.06 -29.27 8.57
CA VAL A 812 21.18 -29.52 7.65
C VAL A 812 22.04 -30.67 8.19
N ALA A 813 22.33 -30.67 9.49
CA ALA A 813 23.05 -31.76 10.14
C ALA A 813 22.29 -33.10 10.01
N ALA A 814 20.98 -33.11 10.27
CA ALA A 814 20.14 -34.28 10.12
C ALA A 814 20.08 -34.79 8.67
N SER A 815 19.99 -33.90 7.68
CA SER A 815 20.03 -34.25 6.26
C SER A 815 21.36 -34.90 5.86
N MET A 816 22.49 -34.33 6.30
CA MET A 816 23.82 -34.88 6.00
C MET A 816 24.01 -36.29 6.61
N ILE A 817 23.52 -36.48 7.84
CA ILE A 817 23.52 -37.80 8.51
C ILE A 817 22.70 -38.81 7.71
N LEU A 818 21.51 -38.40 7.24
CA LEU A 818 20.63 -39.25 6.43
C LEU A 818 21.25 -39.58 5.06
N ASP A 819 21.89 -38.60 4.40
CA ASP A 819 22.54 -38.76 3.09
C ASP A 819 23.79 -39.64 3.13
N GLN A 820 24.52 -39.63 4.24
CA GLN A 820 25.60 -40.59 4.45
C GLN A 820 25.06 -42.01 4.59
N LYS A 821 23.90 -42.19 5.24
CA LYS A 821 23.24 -43.48 5.45
C LYS A 821 22.49 -44.02 4.23
N SER A 822 21.95 -43.15 3.37
CA SER A 822 21.28 -43.53 2.12
C SER A 822 22.18 -44.32 1.16
N ARG A 823 23.50 -44.29 1.37
CA ARG A 823 24.49 -45.12 0.67
C ARG A 823 24.56 -46.57 1.16
N GLU A 824 24.04 -46.88 2.34
CA GLU A 824 24.04 -48.21 2.98
C GLU A 824 22.63 -48.81 3.07
N SER A 825 21.67 -48.08 3.65
CA SER A 825 20.26 -48.44 3.75
C SER A 825 19.44 -47.21 4.18
N PHE A 826 18.34 -46.93 3.49
CA PHE A 826 17.47 -45.79 3.81
C PHE A 826 16.52 -46.16 4.97
N PRO A 827 16.26 -45.28 5.95
CA PRO A 827 15.39 -45.62 7.08
C PRO A 827 13.90 -45.59 6.72
N ASP A 828 13.14 -46.50 7.33
CA ASP A 828 11.70 -46.67 7.09
C ASP A 828 10.86 -45.86 8.09
N PHE A 829 11.49 -45.43 9.19
CA PHE A 829 10.86 -44.69 10.28
C PHE A 829 11.77 -43.57 10.81
N ILE A 830 11.19 -42.37 10.97
CA ILE A 830 11.86 -41.20 11.54
C ILE A 830 10.99 -40.59 12.64
N PHE A 831 11.53 -40.45 13.84
CA PHE A 831 10.90 -39.78 14.96
C PHE A 831 11.70 -38.55 15.37
N VAL A 832 11.06 -37.39 15.42
CA VAL A 832 11.69 -36.13 15.87
C VAL A 832 10.90 -35.57 17.04
N ALA A 833 11.55 -35.37 18.19
CA ALA A 833 10.94 -34.75 19.36
C ALA A 833 11.76 -33.55 19.83
N GLY A 834 11.10 -32.39 19.98
CA GLY A 834 11.72 -31.14 20.40
C GLY A 834 10.72 -30.16 21.00
N GLY A 835 11.22 -29.16 21.71
CA GLY A 835 10.44 -28.23 22.52
C GLY A 835 10.81 -26.76 22.28
N SER A 836 11.87 -26.47 21.55
CA SER A 836 12.33 -25.12 21.23
C SER A 836 11.93 -24.69 19.81
N ARG A 837 11.93 -23.37 19.56
CA ARG A 837 11.70 -22.82 18.21
C ARG A 837 12.84 -23.12 17.24
N ASP A 838 14.03 -23.43 17.74
CA ASP A 838 15.16 -23.80 16.91
C ASP A 838 14.94 -25.15 16.20
N ASP A 839 14.01 -25.97 16.72
CA ASP A 839 13.64 -27.26 16.15
C ASP A 839 12.65 -27.15 14.98
N ASP A 840 12.04 -25.98 14.74
CA ASP A 840 11.09 -25.78 13.63
C ASP A 840 11.71 -26.12 12.27
N ALA A 841 12.98 -25.77 12.06
CA ALA A 841 13.71 -26.17 10.84
C ALA A 841 13.83 -27.70 10.71
N LEU A 842 14.06 -28.40 11.82
CA LEU A 842 14.17 -29.86 11.86
C LEU A 842 12.80 -30.52 11.64
N PHE A 843 11.73 -29.96 12.20
CA PHE A 843 10.35 -30.43 11.97
C PHE A 843 9.94 -30.24 10.51
N ARG A 844 10.18 -29.07 9.91
CA ARG A 844 9.91 -28.83 8.48
C ARG A 844 10.64 -29.81 7.58
N TRP A 845 11.93 -30.05 7.84
CA TRP A 845 12.71 -31.01 7.08
C TRP A 845 12.11 -32.41 7.18
N ALA A 846 11.84 -32.90 8.40
CA ALA A 846 11.25 -34.21 8.61
C ALA A 846 9.88 -34.35 7.92
N ASN A 847 9.00 -33.35 8.08
CA ASN A 847 7.67 -33.35 7.45
C ASN A 847 7.75 -33.30 5.91
N SER A 848 8.78 -32.65 5.34
CA SER A 848 8.99 -32.60 3.89
C SER A 848 9.34 -33.95 3.28
N LEU A 849 10.01 -34.83 4.05
CA LEU A 849 10.37 -36.18 3.61
C LEU A 849 9.12 -37.03 3.32
N THR A 850 8.03 -36.81 4.05
CA THR A 850 6.73 -37.46 3.83
C THR A 850 6.07 -37.04 2.51
N LEU A 851 6.28 -35.79 2.08
CA LEU A 851 5.67 -35.25 0.85
C LEU A 851 6.43 -35.70 -0.41
N SER A 852 7.77 -35.75 -0.34
CA SER A 852 8.64 -36.14 -1.46
C SER A 852 8.50 -37.59 -1.93
N SER A 853 7.97 -38.49 -1.08
CA SER A 853 7.73 -39.90 -1.40
C SER A 853 6.65 -40.11 -2.47
N SER A 854 5.96 -39.05 -2.88
CA SER A 854 4.87 -39.08 -3.87
C SER A 854 5.35 -38.91 -5.32
N SER A 855 6.61 -38.52 -5.53
CA SER A 855 7.12 -38.05 -6.84
C SER A 855 8.30 -38.85 -7.43
N SER A 856 8.80 -39.89 -6.75
CA SER A 856 9.87 -40.76 -7.28
C SER A 856 9.32 -42.15 -7.67
N SER A 857 9.93 -42.78 -8.68
CA SER A 857 9.45 -44.00 -9.35
C SER A 857 9.57 -45.30 -8.53
N VAL A 858 9.87 -45.23 -7.24
CA VAL A 858 9.86 -46.35 -6.28
C VAL A 858 9.32 -45.83 -4.95
N PRO A 859 8.13 -46.27 -4.47
CA PRO A 859 7.55 -45.76 -3.24
C PRO A 859 8.20 -46.43 -2.03
N VAL A 860 9.18 -45.75 -1.42
CA VAL A 860 9.58 -46.07 -0.04
C VAL A 860 8.66 -45.27 0.87
N THR A 861 7.78 -45.96 1.59
CA THR A 861 6.81 -45.31 2.49
C THR A 861 7.53 -45.03 3.81
N ILE A 862 7.99 -43.80 4.02
CA ILE A 862 8.69 -43.41 5.24
C ILE A 862 7.64 -42.96 6.26
N ALA A 863 7.55 -43.65 7.39
CA ALA A 863 6.71 -43.22 8.51
C ALA A 863 7.45 -42.14 9.32
N VAL A 864 7.03 -40.88 9.17
CA VAL A 864 7.61 -39.74 9.92
C VAL A 864 6.65 -39.30 11.01
N THR A 865 7.14 -39.15 12.22
CA THR A 865 6.39 -38.54 13.34
C THR A 865 7.20 -37.41 13.97
N THR A 866 6.62 -36.22 14.04
CA THR A 866 7.21 -35.05 14.70
C THR A 866 6.38 -34.67 15.93
N LEU A 867 7.04 -34.49 17.08
CA LEU A 867 6.42 -34.28 18.39
C LEU A 867 6.95 -33.00 19.05
N ALA A 868 6.04 -32.10 19.41
CA ALA A 868 6.33 -30.94 20.24
C ALA A 868 6.20 -31.29 21.73
N THR A 869 7.23 -31.01 22.52
CA THR A 869 7.26 -31.27 23.96
C THR A 869 6.86 -30.07 24.81
N SER A 870 6.82 -28.86 24.23
CA SER A 870 6.39 -27.64 24.91
C SER A 870 5.05 -27.13 24.37
N ALA A 871 4.31 -26.38 25.18
CA ALA A 871 3.03 -25.76 24.80
C ALA A 871 3.17 -24.57 23.83
N ARG A 872 4.36 -24.35 23.25
CA ARG A 872 4.62 -23.26 22.30
C ARG A 872 4.17 -23.69 20.90
N VAL A 873 3.76 -22.71 20.09
CA VAL A 873 3.39 -22.95 18.68
C VAL A 873 4.68 -23.30 17.91
N THR A 874 4.78 -24.54 17.43
CA THR A 874 5.87 -25.09 16.61
C THR A 874 5.32 -25.75 15.34
N GLU A 875 6.20 -26.13 14.41
CA GLU A 875 5.84 -26.80 13.14
C GLU A 875 5.69 -28.33 13.24
N ALA A 876 5.59 -28.89 14.46
CA ALA A 876 5.40 -30.32 14.70
C ALA A 876 3.98 -30.81 14.35
N ILE A 877 3.85 -32.08 13.95
CA ILE A 877 2.57 -32.72 13.56
C ILE A 877 1.75 -33.16 14.78
N SER A 878 2.40 -33.43 15.92
CA SER A 878 1.77 -33.93 17.15
C SER A 878 2.31 -33.22 18.41
N VAL A 879 1.51 -33.22 19.47
CA VAL A 879 1.86 -32.67 20.80
C VAL A 879 1.70 -33.78 21.84
N LEU A 880 2.45 -33.68 22.93
CA LEU A 880 2.34 -34.60 24.05
C LEU A 880 0.89 -34.72 24.57
N PRO A 881 0.40 -35.93 24.83
CA PRO A 881 -0.85 -36.13 25.55
C PRO A 881 -0.82 -35.45 26.93
N VAL A 882 -1.98 -35.02 27.42
CA VAL A 882 -2.09 -34.33 28.72
C VAL A 882 -1.56 -35.25 29.83
N GLY A 883 -0.57 -34.77 30.60
CA GLY A 883 0.05 -35.52 31.70
C GLY A 883 1.21 -36.43 31.30
N TRP A 884 1.58 -36.50 30.02
CA TRP A 884 2.72 -37.30 29.55
C TRP A 884 3.97 -36.44 29.36
N SER A 885 5.12 -36.99 29.73
CA SER A 885 6.45 -36.48 29.38
C SER A 885 7.02 -37.22 28.17
N LEU A 886 8.08 -36.67 27.56
CA LEU A 886 8.80 -37.37 26.48
C LEU A 886 9.36 -38.72 26.98
N SER A 887 9.77 -38.81 28.25
CA SER A 887 10.25 -40.04 28.87
C SER A 887 9.16 -41.12 28.90
N ASP A 888 7.90 -40.77 29.17
CA ASP A 888 6.77 -41.72 29.17
C ASP A 888 6.50 -42.27 27.77
N VAL A 889 6.61 -41.41 26.74
CA VAL A 889 6.51 -41.85 25.34
C VAL A 889 7.65 -42.82 25.00
N LEU A 890 8.89 -42.51 25.37
CA LEU A 890 10.04 -43.39 25.13
C LEU A 890 9.96 -44.70 25.92
N GLN A 891 9.41 -44.69 27.14
CA GLN A 891 9.16 -45.89 27.93
C GLN A 891 8.09 -46.78 27.29
N SER A 892 7.03 -46.20 26.71
CA SER A 892 6.00 -46.96 26.00
C SER A 892 6.56 -47.69 24.76
N LEU A 893 7.60 -47.14 24.10
CA LEU A 893 8.30 -47.80 23.00
C LEU A 893 9.10 -49.03 23.47
N LEU A 894 9.55 -49.04 24.72
CA LEU A 894 10.29 -50.16 25.33
C LEU A 894 9.36 -51.23 25.94
N PHE A 895 8.22 -50.81 26.50
CA PHE A 895 7.26 -51.65 27.22
C PHE A 895 5.82 -51.37 26.76
N PRO A 896 5.36 -51.96 25.64
CA PRO A 896 4.05 -51.66 25.06
C PRO A 896 2.84 -52.07 25.94
N ASP A 897 3.03 -52.95 26.94
CA ASP A 897 1.95 -53.48 27.79
C ASP A 897 1.73 -52.72 29.12
N GLN A 898 2.55 -51.71 29.45
CA GLN A 898 2.38 -50.90 30.67
C GLN A 898 1.83 -49.51 30.32
N LYS A 899 0.53 -49.29 30.56
CA LYS A 899 -0.05 -47.94 30.52
C LYS A 899 0.43 -47.14 31.73
N PRO A 900 0.97 -45.92 31.55
CA PRO A 900 1.30 -45.06 32.69
C PRO A 900 0.00 -44.58 33.34
N GLY A 901 -0.21 -44.88 34.62
CA GLY A 901 -1.32 -44.37 35.43
C GLY A 901 -2.44 -45.35 35.80
N GLY A 902 -2.22 -46.67 35.75
CA GLY A 902 -3.07 -47.61 36.48
C GLY A 902 -2.68 -47.63 37.96
N GLU A 903 -3.61 -47.27 38.84
CA GLU A 903 -3.47 -47.43 40.30
C GLU A 903 -2.92 -48.82 40.63
N ASP A 904 -1.92 -48.87 41.51
CA ASP A 904 -1.43 -50.10 42.13
C ASP A 904 -2.63 -50.84 42.76
N GLU A 905 -3.17 -51.85 42.07
CA GLU A 905 -4.00 -52.85 42.73
C GLU A 905 -3.09 -53.66 43.66
N ASP A 906 -3.24 -53.38 44.96
CA ASP A 906 -2.74 -54.15 46.08
C ASP A 906 -2.70 -55.65 45.78
N ILE A 907 -1.49 -56.15 45.48
CA ILE A 907 -1.20 -57.57 45.57
C ILE A 907 -1.15 -57.92 47.05
N HIS A 908 -2.33 -58.23 47.60
CA HIS A 908 -2.47 -58.92 48.87
C HIS A 908 -1.76 -60.28 48.76
N VAL A 909 -0.55 -60.33 49.31
CA VAL A 909 0.13 -61.56 49.68
C VAL A 909 -0.71 -62.26 50.74
N LYS A 910 -1.49 -63.28 50.34
CA LYS A 910 -1.96 -64.30 51.28
C LYS A 910 -0.75 -65.13 51.71
N ILE A 911 -0.29 -64.88 52.93
CA ILE A 911 0.49 -65.82 53.71
C ILE A 911 -0.54 -66.75 54.36
N ASP A 912 -0.45 -68.04 54.06
CA ASP A 912 -1.10 -69.09 54.86
C ASP A 912 -0.41 -69.14 56.24
N ASP A 913 -1.18 -68.79 57.28
CA ASP A 913 -1.39 -69.57 58.51
C ASP A 913 -2.71 -69.12 59.18
#